data_AF-A0A7W9NKP5-F1
#
_entry.id   AF-A0A7W9NKP5-F1
#
_cell.length_a   1.000
_cell.length_b   1.000
_cell.length_c   1.000
_cell.angle_alpha   90.00
_cell.angle_beta   90.00
_cell.angle_gamma   90.00
#
_symmetry.space_group_name_H-M   'P 1'
#
loop_
_entity.id
_entity.type
_entity.pdbx_description
1 polymer ?
#
loop_
_entity_poly.entity_id
_entity_poly.type
_entity_poly.pdbx_seq_one_letter_code
_entity_poly.pdbx_strand_id
1 'polypeptide(L)'
;MTRSSFDRRGFLKVTAAGALVATAAPGVAHAQAAIGNPADGTAGASFPLTAVRLNASAFADNQARNTSYLNFVDSARLLHTFRLNVGLPSTAQPCGGWESPTTELRGHSMGHLLSGLALTYANTGDQAVLTKGRYLVGQLAACQARAAAAGFHPGYLSAFPENFFDRLEAGSGVWAPYYTIHKIMAGLIDQYALTGNTQALDVVTKLADWVDWRTARLSDAQMQQVMETEFGGVNEALANVYLLTGVEKYLTAAKRFYHRRIFDPLAAGVDRLSGNHANTQIPKMIGALRIWEHTGEQRFHDIAWNFWDIVVRHHTYIIGGNSNGEAFHDPDVIAGQLSNNTCENCNSYNMLKLTRLIHFHDRQRTDLLDYYERTLFNQMLGEQDPSSPHGFNIYYTGLSAGAFKQQPSFMGTDPNAYSTDYDNFSCDHGTGMETQAKFADTIYSRDAAGLSVNLFVPSQVSWPERNLILRQDTGFPDDASTRLTMTSSPGQLTVRVRIPSWVSATPRIRLNGADVRQPVHPGSWFSLGRQWKQGDTLDISLPMSLRINPTPDDPSVQAVTYGPVVLAGGYGNRAQMAMPRLDTASVKQTVAKPMTFTAKADGQPVTLTPISRTHHQHYTVYWLTGTPPPPPPAFAAWYQFNETSGTVAADSSGNGKNATLTGGASWSAGTVQLNGTDGYVQLPAGVINGATAYSVATRVRLDAAESWSRIFDFGTGTTAYMFLTPNSSANTLRYAITAGGADGEQQINASALPVGSWHHVAVTYGNGVGILYVDGVEVGRNNAMSVQPLSFGNDVKQNYLGKSQYADPYLRGALDDFRLYGRTLSPSEVAKLAAGTEGAV
;
A
#
# COMPACT_ATOMS: atom_id res chain seq x y z
N MET A 1 55.35 50.01 -14.89
CA MET A 1 55.36 50.23 -13.42
C MET A 1 53.97 50.71 -13.02
N THR A 2 53.46 50.15 -11.93
CA THR A 2 52.15 50.40 -11.29
C THR A 2 51.82 51.87 -11.01
N ARG A 3 50.50 52.16 -10.93
CA ARG A 3 49.74 53.26 -10.25
C ARG A 3 48.77 53.92 -11.24
N SER A 4 47.54 54.35 -10.92
CA SER A 4 46.89 54.70 -9.64
C SER A 4 45.35 54.73 -9.76
N SER A 5 44.72 54.64 -8.60
CA SER A 5 43.33 54.86 -8.19
C SER A 5 42.76 56.29 -8.33
N PHE A 6 41.43 56.36 -8.55
CA PHE A 6 40.39 57.30 -8.04
C PHE A 6 40.56 58.84 -8.14
N ASP A 7 39.51 59.58 -8.56
CA ASP A 7 38.68 60.44 -7.66
C ASP A 7 37.43 61.08 -8.34
N ARG A 8 36.47 61.42 -7.47
CA ARG A 8 35.13 62.04 -7.55
C ARG A 8 35.17 63.57 -7.76
N ARG A 9 34.09 64.13 -8.34
CA ARG A 9 33.20 65.17 -7.71
C ARG A 9 32.24 65.75 -8.76
N GLY A 10 30.96 65.79 -8.41
CA GLY A 10 29.88 66.29 -9.27
C GLY A 10 29.52 67.75 -9.08
N PHE A 11 28.53 68.21 -9.85
CA PHE A 11 27.69 69.36 -9.50
C PHE A 11 26.33 69.31 -10.20
N LEU A 12 25.36 70.02 -9.60
CA LEU A 12 23.91 69.83 -9.56
C LEU A 12 23.08 70.67 -10.56
N LYS A 13 21.86 70.16 -10.88
CA LYS A 13 20.52 70.83 -10.99
C LYS A 13 20.31 71.87 -12.12
N VAL A 14 19.13 72.11 -12.74
CA VAL A 14 17.70 71.74 -12.57
C VAL A 14 16.94 72.18 -13.84
N THR A 15 15.92 71.43 -14.27
CA THR A 15 14.58 71.98 -14.59
C THR A 15 13.55 70.86 -14.64
N ALA A 16 12.48 71.04 -13.88
CA ALA A 16 11.35 70.14 -13.74
C ALA A 16 10.17 70.64 -14.59
N ALA A 17 9.45 69.72 -15.23
CA ALA A 17 8.05 69.89 -15.58
C ALA A 17 7.37 68.52 -15.45
N GLY A 18 6.37 68.45 -14.58
CA GLY A 18 5.75 67.22 -14.12
C GLY A 18 4.81 66.57 -15.14
N ALA A 19 4.75 65.24 -15.08
CA ALA A 19 3.65 64.45 -15.59
C ALA A 19 3.28 63.42 -14.51
N LEU A 20 1.98 63.30 -14.22
CA LEU A 20 1.42 62.34 -13.28
C LEU A 20 1.85 60.91 -13.65
N VAL A 21 2.52 60.22 -12.73
CA VAL A 21 2.74 58.78 -12.81
C VAL A 21 1.59 58.10 -12.06
N ALA A 22 0.68 57.49 -12.81
CA ALA A 22 -0.12 56.39 -12.28
C ALA A 22 0.84 55.22 -12.04
N THR A 23 1.10 54.89 -10.77
CA THR A 23 1.91 53.74 -10.39
C THR A 23 1.12 52.47 -10.70
N ALA A 24 1.31 51.92 -11.91
CA ALA A 24 1.01 50.52 -12.16
C ALA A 24 1.99 49.69 -11.31
N ALA A 25 1.46 48.85 -10.43
CA ALA A 25 2.25 47.86 -9.70
C ALA A 25 3.04 46.99 -10.71
N PRO A 26 4.27 46.59 -10.40
CA PRO A 26 5.03 45.73 -11.30
C PRO A 26 4.32 44.38 -11.40
N GLY A 27 3.82 44.07 -12.60
CA GLY A 27 3.22 42.77 -12.90
C GLY A 27 4.27 41.68 -12.73
N VAL A 28 4.01 40.77 -11.80
CA VAL A 28 4.80 39.55 -11.64
C VAL A 28 4.58 38.70 -12.89
N ALA A 29 5.64 38.47 -13.67
CA ALA A 29 5.57 37.54 -14.79
C ALA A 29 5.43 36.13 -14.22
N HIS A 30 4.23 35.56 -14.30
CA HIS A 30 3.99 34.17 -13.89
C HIS A 30 4.79 33.22 -14.79
N ALA A 31 5.52 32.27 -14.19
CA ALA A 31 6.06 31.14 -14.93
C ALA A 31 4.86 30.29 -15.40
N GLN A 32 4.45 30.46 -16.67
CA GLN A 32 3.37 29.66 -17.23
C GLN A 32 3.81 28.20 -17.31
N ALA A 33 3.14 27.33 -16.55
CA ALA A 33 3.20 25.90 -16.82
C ALA A 33 2.77 25.64 -18.27
N ALA A 34 3.49 24.77 -18.97
CA ALA A 34 3.07 24.32 -20.29
C ALA A 34 1.77 23.53 -20.15
N ILE A 35 0.64 24.16 -20.54
CA ILE A 35 -0.71 23.60 -20.44
C ILE A 35 -0.72 22.14 -20.93
N GLY A 36 -1.29 21.24 -20.13
CA GLY A 36 -1.39 19.82 -20.44
C GLY A 36 -0.32 18.93 -19.78
N ASN A 37 0.59 19.51 -19.00
CA ASN A 37 1.49 18.76 -18.11
C ASN A 37 1.02 18.85 -16.65
N PRO A 38 1.21 17.80 -15.84
CA PRO A 38 1.07 17.90 -14.40
C PRO A 38 2.00 18.98 -13.82
N ALA A 39 1.58 19.63 -12.74
CA ALA A 39 2.37 20.65 -12.05
C ALA A 39 3.47 20.03 -11.16
N ASP A 40 4.23 19.09 -11.71
CA ASP A 40 5.15 18.22 -10.98
C ASP A 40 6.60 18.34 -11.49
N GLY A 41 6.95 19.46 -12.12
CA GLY A 41 8.33 19.72 -12.57
C GLY A 41 8.83 18.82 -13.71
N THR A 42 8.04 17.87 -14.19
CA THR A 42 8.51 16.87 -15.19
C THR A 42 8.31 17.30 -16.64
N ALA A 43 7.71 18.46 -16.92
CA ALA A 43 7.30 18.90 -18.26
C ALA A 43 8.40 18.85 -19.35
N GLY A 44 9.68 18.99 -18.96
CA GLY A 44 10.84 18.89 -19.86
C GLY A 44 11.26 17.46 -20.21
N ALA A 45 10.88 16.48 -19.39
CA ALA A 45 11.27 15.07 -19.52
C ALA A 45 10.09 14.13 -19.81
N SER A 46 8.88 14.47 -19.36
CA SER A 46 7.65 13.75 -19.67
C SER A 46 7.00 14.29 -20.95
N PHE A 47 6.16 13.46 -21.57
CA PHE A 47 5.16 13.96 -22.51
C PHE A 47 3.94 14.46 -21.74
N PRO A 48 3.29 15.55 -22.20
CA PRO A 48 1.99 15.93 -21.65
C PRO A 48 0.96 14.84 -21.94
N LEU A 49 -0.06 14.70 -21.07
CA LEU A 49 -1.16 13.74 -21.29
C LEU A 49 -1.88 13.98 -22.62
N THR A 50 -1.90 15.22 -23.10
CA THR A 50 -2.46 15.61 -24.39
C THR A 50 -1.73 15.00 -25.58
N ALA A 51 -0.45 14.60 -25.43
CA ALA A 51 0.38 14.04 -26.49
C ALA A 51 0.24 12.52 -26.65
N VAL A 52 -0.33 11.81 -25.67
CA VAL A 52 -0.41 10.35 -25.67
C VAL A 52 -1.88 9.91 -25.72
N ARG A 53 -2.23 9.02 -26.64
CA ARG A 53 -3.56 8.40 -26.73
C ARG A 53 -3.44 6.91 -26.49
N LEU A 54 -4.30 6.36 -25.63
CA LEU A 54 -4.40 4.92 -25.45
C LEU A 54 -5.14 4.30 -26.64
N ASN A 55 -4.65 3.16 -27.11
CA ASN A 55 -5.35 2.31 -28.06
C ASN A 55 -6.13 1.22 -27.31
N ALA A 56 -7.01 0.51 -28.01
CA ALA A 56 -7.85 -0.56 -27.46
C ALA A 56 -7.02 -1.54 -26.60
N SER A 57 -7.35 -1.61 -25.30
CA SER A 57 -6.67 -2.40 -24.27
C SER A 57 -7.46 -2.31 -22.96
N ALA A 58 -7.13 -3.16 -21.98
CA ALA A 58 -7.72 -3.07 -20.64
C ALA A 58 -7.51 -1.70 -19.98
N PHE A 59 -6.40 -1.01 -20.28
CA PHE A 59 -6.16 0.36 -19.79
C PHE A 59 -7.16 1.37 -20.38
N ALA A 60 -7.45 1.26 -21.69
CA ALA A 60 -8.44 2.11 -22.34
C ALA A 60 -9.86 1.80 -21.86
N ASP A 61 -10.18 0.53 -21.61
CA ASP A 61 -11.47 0.11 -21.07
C ASP A 61 -11.69 0.68 -19.66
N ASN A 62 -10.67 0.64 -18.81
CA ASN A 62 -10.73 1.24 -17.49
C ASN A 62 -10.91 2.76 -17.55
N GLN A 63 -10.16 3.44 -18.42
CA GLN A 63 -10.30 4.89 -18.64
C GLN A 63 -11.72 5.24 -19.11
N ALA A 64 -12.31 4.44 -19.99
CA ALA A 64 -13.66 4.65 -20.49
C ALA A 64 -14.72 4.51 -19.37
N ARG A 65 -14.63 3.47 -18.53
CA ARG A 65 -15.52 3.31 -17.36
C ARG A 65 -15.36 4.47 -16.38
N ASN A 66 -14.13 4.88 -16.09
CA ASN A 66 -13.86 6.03 -15.22
C ASN A 66 -14.44 7.32 -15.81
N THR A 67 -14.29 7.56 -17.11
CA THR A 67 -14.89 8.72 -17.80
C THR A 67 -16.41 8.73 -17.66
N SER A 68 -17.06 7.58 -17.80
CA SER A 68 -18.50 7.44 -17.56
C SER A 68 -18.88 7.80 -16.12
N TYR A 69 -18.14 7.30 -15.13
CA TYR A 69 -18.38 7.61 -13.72
C TYR A 69 -18.16 9.10 -13.41
N LEU A 70 -17.06 9.69 -13.87
CA LEU A 70 -16.77 11.11 -13.70
C LEU A 70 -17.87 12.00 -14.28
N ASN A 71 -18.50 11.61 -15.39
CA ASN A 71 -19.65 12.31 -15.94
C ASN A 71 -20.93 12.07 -15.11
N PHE A 72 -21.13 10.86 -14.59
CA PHE A 72 -22.28 10.46 -13.77
C PHE A 72 -22.38 11.19 -12.41
N VAL A 73 -21.27 11.34 -11.67
CA VAL A 73 -21.28 11.84 -10.28
C VAL A 73 -22.01 13.18 -10.14
N ASP A 74 -23.09 13.25 -9.36
CA ASP A 74 -23.86 14.49 -9.22
C ASP A 74 -23.06 15.59 -8.49
N SER A 75 -22.78 16.67 -9.21
CA SER A 75 -22.06 17.84 -8.70
C SER A 75 -22.78 18.54 -7.57
N ALA A 76 -24.12 18.57 -7.57
CA ALA A 76 -24.91 19.22 -6.53
C ALA A 76 -24.82 18.48 -5.20
N ARG A 77 -24.73 17.14 -5.23
CA ARG A 77 -24.57 16.31 -4.02
C ARG A 77 -23.22 16.54 -3.35
N LEU A 78 -22.13 16.53 -4.11
CA LEU A 78 -20.79 16.81 -3.57
C LEU A 78 -20.63 18.27 -3.12
N LEU A 79 -21.28 19.23 -3.78
CA LEU A 79 -21.27 20.62 -3.34
C LEU A 79 -22.15 20.89 -2.11
N HIS A 80 -23.01 19.95 -1.71
CA HIS A 80 -24.01 20.17 -0.67
C HIS A 80 -23.39 20.69 0.64
N THR A 81 -22.39 19.99 1.16
CA THR A 81 -21.72 20.32 2.43
C THR A 81 -20.86 21.57 2.32
N PHE A 82 -20.16 21.80 1.20
CA PHE A 82 -19.43 23.05 0.93
C PHE A 82 -20.35 24.27 1.00
N ARG A 83 -21.53 24.19 0.37
CA ARG A 83 -22.49 25.30 0.33
C ARG A 83 -23.03 25.61 1.73
N LEU A 84 -23.51 24.59 2.44
CA LEU A 84 -24.06 24.77 3.79
C LEU A 84 -23.01 25.31 4.77
N ASN A 85 -21.75 24.87 4.66
CA ASN A 85 -20.66 25.31 5.51
C ASN A 85 -20.43 26.83 5.47
N VAL A 86 -20.74 27.48 4.34
CA VAL A 86 -20.60 28.94 4.15
C VAL A 86 -21.95 29.67 4.08
N GLY A 87 -23.03 29.04 4.55
CA GLY A 87 -24.37 29.64 4.61
C GLY A 87 -25.05 29.82 3.24
N LEU A 88 -24.58 29.14 2.19
CA LEU A 88 -25.26 29.08 0.91
C LEU A 88 -26.34 27.98 0.93
N PRO A 89 -27.53 28.21 0.36
CA PRO A 89 -28.59 27.21 0.36
C PRO A 89 -28.24 26.02 -0.54
N SER A 90 -28.60 24.82 -0.10
CA SER A 90 -28.55 23.58 -0.87
C SER A 90 -29.73 22.69 -0.51
N THR A 91 -30.43 22.16 -1.51
CA THR A 91 -31.52 21.18 -1.36
C THR A 91 -31.12 19.81 -1.93
N ALA A 92 -29.89 19.66 -2.41
CA ALA A 92 -29.40 18.39 -2.95
C ALA A 92 -29.34 17.32 -1.86
N GLN A 93 -29.58 16.05 -2.23
CA GLN A 93 -29.36 14.93 -1.32
C GLN A 93 -27.86 14.81 -1.00
N PRO A 94 -27.44 14.78 0.28
CA PRO A 94 -26.03 14.64 0.61
C PRO A 94 -25.48 13.28 0.16
N CYS A 95 -24.17 13.21 -0.09
CA CYS A 95 -23.47 11.93 -0.20
C CYS A 95 -23.44 11.19 1.16
N GLY A 96 -23.28 9.88 1.12
CA GLY A 96 -23.04 9.02 2.28
C GLY A 96 -21.54 8.75 2.50
N GLY A 97 -21.23 7.67 3.22
CA GLY A 97 -19.85 7.26 3.50
C GLY A 97 -19.03 8.39 4.16
N TRP A 98 -17.77 8.54 3.72
CA TRP A 98 -16.87 9.57 4.23
C TRP A 98 -17.19 11.01 3.77
N GLU A 99 -18.09 11.16 2.80
CA GLU A 99 -18.63 12.46 2.36
C GLU A 99 -19.94 12.83 3.10
N SER A 100 -20.38 12.01 4.06
CA SER A 100 -21.59 12.31 4.81
C SER A 100 -21.46 13.62 5.60
N PRO A 101 -22.56 14.37 5.82
CA PRO A 101 -22.51 15.66 6.52
C PRO A 101 -21.92 15.59 7.94
N THR A 102 -21.95 14.41 8.56
CA THR A 102 -21.45 14.16 9.91
C THR A 102 -20.01 13.65 9.95
N THR A 103 -19.43 13.26 8.81
CA THR A 103 -18.05 12.76 8.77
C THR A 103 -17.06 13.90 8.71
N GLU A 104 -16.00 13.83 9.52
CA GLU A 104 -15.02 14.91 9.64
C GLU A 104 -14.10 15.05 8.41
N LEU A 105 -13.96 13.99 7.61
CA LEU A 105 -13.13 13.97 6.39
C LEU A 105 -13.83 14.54 5.13
N ARG A 106 -15.14 14.83 5.21
CA ARG A 106 -15.96 15.26 4.06
C ARG A 106 -15.31 16.41 3.27
N GLY A 107 -15.54 16.41 1.96
CA GLY A 107 -14.95 17.34 1.00
C GLY A 107 -13.69 16.82 0.32
N HIS A 108 -13.07 15.74 0.80
CA HIS A 108 -11.86 15.19 0.20
C HIS A 108 -12.12 14.65 -1.22
N SER A 109 -13.28 14.04 -1.46
CA SER A 109 -13.66 13.48 -2.76
C SER A 109 -13.88 14.54 -3.82
N MET A 110 -14.27 15.76 -3.43
CA MET A 110 -14.34 16.90 -4.35
C MET A 110 -12.97 17.20 -4.98
N GLY A 111 -11.91 17.17 -4.16
CA GLY A 111 -10.54 17.37 -4.64
C GLY A 111 -10.12 16.31 -5.65
N HIS A 112 -10.32 15.03 -5.32
CA HIS A 112 -10.05 13.91 -6.22
C HIS A 112 -10.86 13.97 -7.52
N LEU A 113 -12.15 14.32 -7.45
CA LEU A 113 -13.00 14.48 -8.62
C LEU A 113 -12.45 15.57 -9.55
N LEU A 114 -12.00 16.71 -9.01
CA LEU A 114 -11.38 17.76 -9.80
C LEU A 114 -10.10 17.27 -10.52
N SER A 115 -9.23 16.53 -9.82
CA SER A 115 -8.05 15.91 -10.45
C SER A 115 -8.45 14.92 -11.54
N GLY A 116 -9.38 14.00 -11.26
CA GLY A 116 -9.87 13.01 -12.23
C GLY A 116 -10.46 13.64 -13.49
N LEU A 117 -11.27 14.71 -13.36
CA LEU A 117 -11.82 15.47 -14.49
C LEU A 117 -10.72 16.15 -15.32
N ALA A 118 -9.72 16.75 -14.67
CA ALA A 118 -8.61 17.44 -15.33
C ALA A 118 -7.70 16.47 -16.10
N LEU A 119 -7.33 15.35 -15.45
CA LEU A 119 -6.53 14.27 -16.05
C LEU A 119 -7.25 13.65 -17.25
N THR A 120 -8.54 13.35 -17.09
CA THR A 120 -9.37 12.77 -18.16
C THR A 120 -9.46 13.74 -19.34
N TYR A 121 -9.78 15.02 -19.11
CA TYR A 121 -9.79 16.01 -20.17
C TYR A 121 -8.45 16.09 -20.91
N ALA A 122 -7.34 16.16 -20.18
CA ALA A 122 -6.02 16.26 -20.79
C ALA A 122 -5.71 15.04 -21.68
N ASN A 123 -6.14 13.84 -21.29
CA ASN A 123 -5.85 12.65 -22.08
C ASN A 123 -6.84 12.37 -23.22
N THR A 124 -8.13 12.66 -23.04
CA THR A 124 -9.18 12.28 -24.01
C THR A 124 -9.69 13.46 -24.84
N GLY A 125 -9.60 14.68 -24.32
CA GLY A 125 -10.21 15.87 -24.90
C GLY A 125 -11.72 15.98 -24.68
N ASP A 126 -12.31 15.15 -23.81
CA ASP A 126 -13.75 15.15 -23.53
C ASP A 126 -14.21 16.50 -22.95
N GLN A 127 -15.13 17.17 -23.66
CA GLN A 127 -15.63 18.49 -23.31
C GLN A 127 -16.64 18.47 -22.14
N ALA A 128 -17.31 17.34 -21.91
CA ALA A 128 -18.28 17.22 -20.82
C ALA A 128 -17.57 17.28 -19.46
N VAL A 129 -16.47 16.52 -19.31
CA VAL A 129 -15.64 16.57 -18.10
C VAL A 129 -14.96 17.92 -17.90
N LEU A 130 -14.52 18.60 -18.97
CA LEU A 130 -14.00 19.97 -18.90
C LEU A 130 -15.05 20.95 -18.38
N THR A 131 -16.27 20.88 -18.94
CA THR A 131 -17.38 21.76 -18.56
C THR A 131 -17.74 21.56 -17.10
N LYS A 132 -17.83 20.30 -16.66
CA LYS A 132 -18.10 19.94 -15.27
C LYS A 132 -17.01 20.42 -14.30
N GLY A 133 -15.73 20.23 -14.65
CA GLY A 133 -14.61 20.73 -13.86
C GLY A 133 -14.65 22.25 -13.68
N ARG A 134 -14.88 23.00 -14.77
CA ARG A 134 -15.04 24.46 -14.72
C ARG A 134 -16.24 24.89 -13.87
N TYR A 135 -17.37 24.20 -13.98
CA TYR A 135 -18.54 24.45 -13.14
C TYR A 135 -18.21 24.27 -11.66
N LEU A 136 -17.60 23.14 -11.28
CA LEU A 136 -17.24 22.84 -9.90
C LEU A 136 -16.26 23.89 -9.34
N VAL A 137 -15.23 24.27 -10.09
CA VAL A 137 -14.31 25.35 -9.69
C VAL A 137 -15.05 26.67 -9.47
N GLY A 138 -15.99 27.03 -10.36
CA GLY A 138 -16.81 28.23 -10.20
C GLY A 138 -17.68 28.19 -8.93
N GLN A 139 -18.25 27.03 -8.58
CA GLN A 139 -19.02 26.86 -7.35
C GLN A 139 -18.16 26.92 -6.09
N LEU A 140 -16.96 26.33 -6.13
CA LEU A 140 -16.00 26.42 -5.02
C LEU A 140 -15.50 27.86 -4.83
N ALA A 141 -15.25 28.59 -5.92
CA ALA A 141 -14.91 30.02 -5.86
C ALA A 141 -16.03 30.84 -5.20
N ALA A 142 -17.30 30.55 -5.53
CA ALA A 142 -18.44 31.18 -4.89
C ALA A 142 -18.54 30.85 -3.38
N CYS A 143 -18.18 29.63 -2.99
CA CYS A 143 -18.12 29.25 -1.58
C CYS A 143 -16.97 29.97 -0.85
N GLN A 144 -15.76 29.99 -1.43
CA GLN A 144 -14.60 30.69 -0.87
C GLN A 144 -14.86 32.20 -0.71
N ALA A 145 -15.58 32.81 -1.64
CA ALA A 145 -15.99 34.22 -1.55
C ALA A 145 -16.96 34.51 -0.38
N ARG A 146 -17.69 33.49 0.12
CA ARG A 146 -18.59 33.60 1.27
C ARG A 146 -17.93 33.28 2.61
N ALA A 147 -16.69 32.80 2.62
CA ALA A 147 -15.99 32.38 3.84
C ALA A 147 -16.01 33.45 4.94
N ALA A 148 -15.71 34.71 4.60
CA ALA A 148 -15.73 35.82 5.56
C ALA A 148 -17.12 36.10 6.16
N ALA A 149 -18.18 35.99 5.34
CA ALA A 149 -19.56 36.16 5.81
C ALA A 149 -20.00 35.00 6.73
N ALA A 150 -19.38 33.83 6.59
CA ALA A 150 -19.57 32.67 7.46
C ALA A 150 -18.67 32.69 8.71
N GLY A 151 -17.87 33.75 8.90
CA GLY A 151 -16.98 33.90 10.05
C GLY A 151 -15.62 33.22 9.91
N PHE A 152 -15.25 32.77 8.70
CA PHE A 152 -13.95 32.15 8.43
C PHE A 152 -12.93 33.17 7.91
N HIS A 153 -11.65 32.86 8.08
CA HIS A 153 -10.56 33.71 7.63
C HIS A 153 -10.46 33.77 6.08
N PRO A 154 -9.91 34.87 5.53
CA PRO A 154 -9.77 35.03 4.08
C PRO A 154 -9.04 33.85 3.43
N GLY A 155 -9.58 33.37 2.30
CA GLY A 155 -9.01 32.28 1.51
C GLY A 155 -9.42 30.87 1.93
N TYR A 156 -10.05 30.71 3.10
CA TYR A 156 -10.52 29.41 3.57
C TYR A 156 -11.55 28.77 2.62
N LEU A 157 -11.38 27.48 2.35
CA LEU A 157 -12.28 26.67 1.53
C LEU A 157 -12.26 25.20 2.00
N SER A 158 -13.40 24.72 2.50
CA SER A 158 -13.61 23.30 2.84
C SER A 158 -15.11 23.01 2.97
N ALA A 159 -15.47 21.72 3.04
CA ALA A 159 -16.81 21.23 3.36
C ALA A 159 -17.09 21.19 4.88
N PHE A 160 -16.12 21.55 5.71
CA PHE A 160 -16.22 21.59 7.17
C PHE A 160 -15.77 22.95 7.74
N PRO A 161 -16.22 23.32 8.95
CA PRO A 161 -15.92 24.61 9.55
C PRO A 161 -14.44 24.74 9.91
N GLU A 162 -13.94 25.98 9.87
CA GLU A 162 -12.52 26.29 10.14
C GLU A 162 -12.03 25.84 11.53
N ASN A 163 -12.93 25.69 12.51
CA ASN A 163 -12.59 25.30 13.88
C ASN A 163 -12.04 23.86 14.03
N PHE A 164 -12.10 23.04 12.97
CA PHE A 164 -11.44 21.74 12.95
C PHE A 164 -9.92 21.88 13.10
N PHE A 165 -9.35 22.95 12.55
CA PHE A 165 -7.94 23.23 12.71
C PHE A 165 -7.61 23.79 14.10
N ASP A 166 -8.53 24.51 14.75
CA ASP A 166 -8.35 24.94 16.14
C ASP A 166 -8.25 23.73 17.07
N ARG A 167 -9.11 22.72 16.85
CA ARG A 167 -9.06 21.43 17.56
C ARG A 167 -7.72 20.73 17.33
N LEU A 168 -7.29 20.64 16.06
CA LEU A 168 -6.02 20.02 15.70
C LEU A 168 -4.83 20.69 16.40
N GLU A 169 -4.77 22.02 16.35
CA GLU A 169 -3.71 22.83 16.96
C GLU A 169 -3.71 22.74 18.49
N ALA A 170 -4.87 22.51 19.10
CA ALA A 170 -5.02 22.24 20.53
C ALA A 170 -4.73 20.77 20.92
N GLY A 171 -4.44 19.88 19.97
CA GLY A 171 -4.27 18.44 20.22
C GLY A 171 -5.56 17.70 20.57
N SER A 172 -6.71 18.30 20.26
CA SER A 172 -8.01 17.63 20.37
C SER A 172 -8.23 16.77 19.13
N GLY A 173 -8.63 15.51 19.30
CA GLY A 173 -8.84 14.58 18.19
C GLY A 173 -9.78 15.15 17.13
N VAL A 174 -9.34 15.11 15.87
CA VAL A 174 -10.10 15.52 14.67
C VAL A 174 -9.54 14.75 13.47
N TRP A 175 -10.40 14.33 12.54
CA TRP A 175 -9.95 13.50 11.43
C TRP A 175 -9.33 14.33 10.29
N ALA A 176 -7.99 14.32 10.22
CA ALA A 176 -7.16 14.68 9.06
C ALA A 176 -7.61 15.92 8.24
N PRO A 177 -7.82 17.10 8.84
CA PRO A 177 -8.36 18.24 8.10
C PRO A 177 -7.38 18.77 7.03
N TYR A 178 -6.05 18.68 7.25
CA TYR A 178 -5.06 19.05 6.23
C TYR A 178 -5.00 18.06 5.05
N TYR A 179 -5.34 16.78 5.25
CA TYR A 179 -5.49 15.83 4.14
C TYR A 179 -6.57 16.31 3.16
N THR A 180 -7.72 16.74 3.68
CA THR A 180 -8.82 17.25 2.85
C THR A 180 -8.42 18.53 2.11
N ILE A 181 -7.74 19.45 2.79
CA ILE A 181 -7.20 20.66 2.15
C ILE A 181 -6.22 20.29 1.03
N HIS A 182 -5.33 19.33 1.27
CA HIS A 182 -4.43 18.84 0.22
C HIS A 182 -5.19 18.37 -1.01
N LYS A 183 -6.25 17.54 -0.87
CA LYS A 183 -7.01 17.06 -2.02
C LYS A 183 -7.66 18.19 -2.79
N ILE A 184 -8.25 19.17 -2.11
CA ILE A 184 -8.85 20.35 -2.74
C ILE A 184 -7.78 21.16 -3.49
N MET A 185 -6.62 21.38 -2.88
CA MET A 185 -5.51 22.09 -3.53
C MET A 185 -4.99 21.35 -4.75
N ALA A 186 -4.76 20.03 -4.66
CA ALA A 186 -4.30 19.20 -5.77
C ALA A 186 -5.28 19.25 -6.95
N GLY A 187 -6.58 19.08 -6.69
CA GLY A 187 -7.63 19.19 -7.70
C GLY A 187 -7.66 20.54 -8.41
N LEU A 188 -7.51 21.65 -7.66
CA LEU A 188 -7.48 22.99 -8.24
C LEU A 188 -6.19 23.25 -9.05
N ILE A 189 -5.05 22.74 -8.58
CA ILE A 189 -3.77 22.79 -9.30
C ILE A 189 -3.90 22.06 -10.63
N ASP A 190 -4.46 20.85 -10.63
CA ASP A 190 -4.65 20.05 -11.84
C ASP A 190 -5.63 20.73 -12.82
N GLN A 191 -6.72 21.30 -12.32
CA GLN A 191 -7.64 22.08 -13.16
C GLN A 191 -6.93 23.25 -13.86
N TYR A 192 -6.00 23.94 -13.20
CA TYR A 192 -5.19 24.96 -13.86
C TYR A 192 -4.19 24.36 -14.86
N ALA A 193 -3.32 23.46 -14.40
CA ALA A 193 -2.18 22.96 -15.16
C ALA A 193 -2.59 22.14 -16.39
N LEU A 194 -3.68 21.38 -16.29
CA LEU A 194 -4.12 20.45 -17.33
C LEU A 194 -5.25 21.00 -18.21
N THR A 195 -6.03 21.97 -17.72
CA THR A 195 -7.21 22.50 -18.46
C THR A 195 -7.14 24.00 -18.77
N GLY A 196 -6.13 24.70 -18.24
CA GLY A 196 -5.98 26.15 -18.39
C GLY A 196 -7.01 26.97 -17.59
N ASN A 197 -7.65 26.39 -16.58
CA ASN A 197 -8.67 27.08 -15.78
C ASN A 197 -8.02 28.08 -14.81
N THR A 198 -7.90 29.34 -15.21
CA THR A 198 -7.26 30.41 -14.42
C THR A 198 -8.01 30.73 -13.11
N GLN A 199 -9.32 30.51 -13.05
CA GLN A 199 -10.07 30.66 -11.80
C GLN A 199 -9.64 29.62 -10.76
N ALA A 200 -9.25 28.41 -11.18
CA ALA A 200 -8.72 27.40 -10.27
C ALA A 200 -7.41 27.85 -9.62
N LEU A 201 -6.52 28.50 -10.39
CA LEU A 201 -5.29 29.08 -9.86
C LEU A 201 -5.57 30.18 -8.82
N ASP A 202 -6.54 31.06 -9.08
CA ASP A 202 -6.96 32.10 -8.13
C ASP A 202 -7.47 31.48 -6.81
N VAL A 203 -8.36 30.48 -6.89
CA VAL A 203 -8.92 29.81 -5.71
C VAL A 203 -7.84 29.10 -4.90
N VAL A 204 -6.93 28.36 -5.54
CA VAL A 204 -5.87 27.64 -4.81
C VAL A 204 -4.82 28.58 -4.24
N THR A 205 -4.52 29.70 -4.91
CA THR A 205 -3.58 30.72 -4.39
C THR A 205 -4.14 31.34 -3.11
N LYS A 206 -5.44 31.67 -3.07
CA LYS A 206 -6.10 32.15 -1.85
C LYS A 206 -6.13 31.10 -0.75
N LEU A 207 -6.32 29.82 -1.09
CA LEU A 207 -6.27 28.74 -0.11
C LEU A 207 -4.84 28.54 0.42
N ALA A 208 -3.82 28.65 -0.43
CA ALA A 208 -2.41 28.61 -0.03
C ALA A 208 -2.03 29.81 0.86
N ASP A 209 -2.59 30.99 0.60
CA ASP A 209 -2.45 32.16 1.46
C ASP A 209 -3.03 31.91 2.85
N TRP A 210 -4.19 31.24 2.92
CA TRP A 210 -4.78 30.84 4.19
C TRP A 210 -3.92 29.81 4.93
N VAL A 211 -3.40 28.79 4.24
CA VAL A 211 -2.49 27.79 4.84
C VAL A 211 -1.22 28.46 5.38
N ASP A 212 -0.61 29.38 4.61
CA ASP A 212 0.56 30.14 5.06
C ASP A 212 0.23 30.99 6.29
N TRP A 213 -0.83 31.81 6.24
CA TRP A 213 -1.26 32.64 7.36
C TRP A 213 -1.46 31.82 8.64
N ARG A 214 -2.13 30.67 8.51
CA ARG A 214 -2.47 29.82 9.64
C ARG A 214 -1.23 29.18 10.25
N THR A 215 -0.41 28.53 9.41
CA THR A 215 0.77 27.79 9.87
C THR A 215 1.92 28.70 10.31
N ALA A 216 2.04 29.93 9.78
CA ALA A 216 3.08 30.88 10.17
C ALA A 216 2.98 31.36 11.63
N ARG A 217 1.81 31.17 12.26
CA ARG A 217 1.54 31.59 13.65
C ARG A 217 1.85 30.50 14.67
N LEU A 218 2.08 29.28 14.20
CA LEU A 218 2.36 28.14 15.06
C LEU A 218 3.86 28.09 15.37
N SER A 219 4.18 27.82 16.63
CA SER A 219 5.54 27.45 16.99
C SER A 219 5.92 26.14 16.33
N ASP A 220 7.22 25.89 16.23
CA ASP A 220 7.74 24.63 15.70
C ASP A 220 7.19 23.39 16.44
N ALA A 221 7.09 23.46 17.77
CA ALA A 221 6.51 22.39 18.58
C ALA A 221 5.02 22.14 18.24
N GLN A 222 4.24 23.21 18.06
CA GLN A 222 2.84 23.09 17.63
C GLN A 222 2.73 22.51 16.22
N MET A 223 3.60 22.91 15.29
CA MET A 223 3.63 22.31 13.94
C MET A 223 3.96 20.82 13.98
N GLN A 224 4.91 20.37 14.83
CA GLN A 224 5.17 18.94 14.99
C GLN A 224 3.94 18.20 15.54
N GLN A 225 3.25 18.77 16.53
CA GLN A 225 2.00 18.20 17.06
C GLN A 225 0.89 18.12 16.00
N VAL A 226 0.73 19.15 15.17
CA VAL A 226 -0.22 19.15 14.05
C VAL A 226 0.08 18.00 13.08
N MET A 227 1.35 17.74 12.80
CA MET A 227 1.79 16.70 11.84
C MET A 227 1.70 15.26 12.36
N GLU A 228 1.36 15.07 13.64
CA GLU A 228 0.96 13.76 14.16
C GLU A 228 -0.36 13.28 13.55
N THR A 229 -1.22 14.21 13.13
CA THR A 229 -2.40 13.93 12.33
C THR A 229 -2.06 14.00 10.84
N GLU A 230 -2.68 13.13 10.03
CA GLU A 230 -2.45 13.09 8.60
C GLU A 230 -2.72 14.44 7.91
N PHE A 231 -1.77 14.85 7.06
CA PHE A 231 -1.85 16.05 6.24
C PHE A 231 -1.73 15.77 4.72
N GLY A 232 -1.73 14.50 4.32
CA GLY A 232 -1.47 14.11 2.92
C GLY A 232 -0.21 14.78 2.36
N GLY A 233 -0.32 15.36 1.16
CA GLY A 233 0.74 16.08 0.45
C GLY A 233 0.52 17.59 0.42
N VAL A 234 0.11 18.23 1.53
CA VAL A 234 0.01 19.72 1.57
C VAL A 234 1.37 20.36 1.22
N ASN A 235 2.49 19.75 1.65
CA ASN A 235 3.83 20.19 1.28
C ASN A 235 4.09 20.11 -0.23
N GLU A 236 3.65 19.04 -0.90
CA GLU A 236 3.66 18.96 -2.36
C GLU A 236 2.80 20.07 -2.97
N ALA A 237 1.55 20.22 -2.54
CA ALA A 237 0.62 21.17 -3.13
C ALA A 237 1.15 22.61 -3.03
N LEU A 238 1.71 23.00 -1.88
CA LEU A 238 2.31 24.32 -1.68
C LEU A 238 3.57 24.53 -2.54
N ALA A 239 4.43 23.52 -2.66
CA ALA A 239 5.59 23.58 -3.55
C ALA A 239 5.16 23.72 -5.03
N ASN A 240 4.07 23.07 -5.43
CA ASN A 240 3.50 23.21 -6.76
C ASN A 240 2.86 24.60 -6.97
N VAL A 241 2.18 25.18 -5.98
CA VAL A 241 1.72 26.59 -6.06
C VAL A 241 2.92 27.54 -6.20
N TYR A 242 4.02 27.29 -5.50
CA TYR A 242 5.27 28.04 -5.71
C TYR A 242 5.76 27.91 -7.16
N LEU A 243 5.84 26.70 -7.72
CA LEU A 243 6.23 26.47 -9.11
C LEU A 243 5.39 27.29 -10.10
N LEU A 244 4.06 27.37 -9.87
CA LEU A 244 3.13 28.05 -10.77
C LEU A 244 3.14 29.58 -10.63
N THR A 245 3.49 30.10 -9.45
CA THR A 245 3.34 31.53 -9.12
C THR A 245 4.65 32.28 -8.97
N GLY A 246 5.73 31.59 -8.62
CA GLY A 246 7.03 32.18 -8.23
C GLY A 246 7.03 32.86 -6.86
N VAL A 247 5.97 32.70 -6.04
CA VAL A 247 5.85 33.42 -4.76
C VAL A 247 6.46 32.60 -3.61
N GLU A 248 7.60 33.05 -3.10
CA GLU A 248 8.45 32.37 -2.10
C GLU A 248 7.74 31.94 -0.81
N LYS A 249 6.70 32.65 -0.37
CA LYS A 249 5.98 32.29 0.86
C LYS A 249 5.35 30.90 0.79
N TYR A 250 4.96 30.42 -0.40
CA TYR A 250 4.39 29.09 -0.55
C TYR A 250 5.43 27.99 -0.37
N LEU A 251 6.66 28.19 -0.87
CA LEU A 251 7.78 27.29 -0.60
C LEU A 251 8.17 27.30 0.89
N THR A 252 8.11 28.48 1.52
CA THR A 252 8.31 28.62 2.97
C THR A 252 7.24 27.85 3.76
N ALA A 253 5.96 27.98 3.39
CA ALA A 253 4.87 27.24 4.00
C ALA A 253 5.01 25.72 3.78
N ALA A 254 5.43 25.28 2.59
CA ALA A 254 5.69 23.87 2.29
C ALA A 254 6.74 23.28 3.25
N LYS A 255 7.81 24.02 3.55
CA LYS A 255 8.86 23.61 4.50
C LYS A 255 8.41 23.54 5.96
N ARG A 256 7.31 24.22 6.36
CA ARG A 256 6.77 24.08 7.72
C ARG A 256 6.21 22.67 7.97
N PHE A 257 5.80 21.98 6.91
CA PHE A 257 5.37 20.57 6.97
C PHE A 257 6.57 19.59 6.97
N TYR A 258 7.63 19.93 7.71
CA TYR A 258 8.79 19.07 7.93
C TYR A 258 8.57 18.20 9.19
N HIS A 259 8.09 16.99 8.99
CA HIS A 259 7.71 16.10 10.10
C HIS A 259 8.93 15.31 10.63
N ARG A 260 9.59 15.83 11.67
CA ARG A 260 10.92 15.34 12.11
C ARG A 260 10.97 13.86 12.43
N ARG A 261 9.98 13.32 13.15
CA ARG A 261 9.99 11.89 13.55
C ARG A 261 10.00 10.94 12.36
N ILE A 262 9.52 11.38 11.20
CA ILE A 262 9.51 10.60 9.95
C ILE A 262 10.70 10.99 9.08
N PHE A 263 10.94 12.28 8.86
CA PHE A 263 11.94 12.75 7.91
C PHE A 263 13.39 12.62 8.41
N ASP A 264 13.65 12.78 9.70
CA ASP A 264 15.03 12.70 10.22
C ASP A 264 15.63 11.29 10.08
N PRO A 265 14.92 10.19 10.45
CA PRO A 265 15.40 8.84 10.17
C PRO A 265 15.61 8.58 8.68
N LEU A 266 14.67 8.98 7.82
CA LEU A 266 14.76 8.76 6.37
C LEU A 266 15.92 9.54 5.74
N ALA A 267 16.19 10.78 6.18
CA ALA A 267 17.36 11.54 5.76
C ALA A 267 18.68 10.83 6.12
N ALA A 268 18.68 10.04 7.19
CA ALA A 268 19.82 9.24 7.63
C ALA A 268 19.83 7.80 7.05
N GLY A 269 18.89 7.45 6.17
CA GLY A 269 18.76 6.10 5.61
C GLY A 269 18.29 5.04 6.62
N VAL A 270 17.62 5.46 7.70
CA VAL A 270 17.16 4.58 8.78
C VAL A 270 15.66 4.32 8.63
N ASP A 271 15.29 3.04 8.57
CA ASP A 271 13.90 2.60 8.57
C ASP A 271 13.30 2.68 9.98
N ARG A 272 12.21 3.45 10.11
CA ARG A 272 11.33 3.51 11.29
C ARG A 272 9.86 3.56 10.88
N LEU A 273 9.52 2.86 9.79
CA LEU A 273 8.20 2.90 9.19
C LEU A 273 7.20 1.97 9.89
N SER A 274 7.65 0.83 10.44
CA SER A 274 6.79 -0.15 11.14
C SER A 274 5.83 0.52 12.12
N GLY A 275 4.55 0.15 12.05
CA GLY A 275 3.45 0.72 12.85
C GLY A 275 2.88 2.04 12.34
N ASN A 276 3.52 2.73 11.39
CA ASN A 276 2.94 3.94 10.80
C ASN A 276 1.96 3.61 9.68
N HIS A 277 0.84 4.35 9.61
CA HIS A 277 -0.07 4.33 8.46
C HIS A 277 0.70 4.70 7.18
N ALA A 278 0.72 3.80 6.20
CA ALA A 278 1.55 3.88 5.00
C ALA A 278 1.15 5.04 4.08
N ASN A 279 -0.13 5.14 3.71
CA ASN A 279 -0.64 6.20 2.84
C ASN A 279 -0.44 7.59 3.42
N THR A 280 -0.46 7.73 4.75
CA THR A 280 -0.14 9.01 5.40
C THR A 280 1.31 9.42 5.10
N GLN A 281 2.26 8.49 5.00
CA GLN A 281 3.68 8.83 4.85
C GLN A 281 4.05 9.11 3.38
N ILE A 282 3.60 8.29 2.44
CA ILE A 282 4.10 8.34 1.04
C ILE A 282 3.95 9.74 0.40
N PRO A 283 2.81 10.47 0.52
CA PRO A 283 2.66 11.83 0.01
C PRO A 283 3.63 12.84 0.63
N LYS A 284 4.06 12.64 1.88
CA LYS A 284 5.05 13.52 2.52
C LYS A 284 6.37 13.47 1.76
N MET A 285 6.75 12.30 1.24
CA MET A 285 7.99 12.09 0.49
C MET A 285 7.92 12.68 -0.92
N ILE A 286 6.74 12.63 -1.53
CA ILE A 286 6.46 13.34 -2.78
C ILE A 286 6.68 14.84 -2.55
N GLY A 287 6.15 15.40 -1.47
CA GLY A 287 6.38 16.79 -1.12
C GLY A 287 7.83 17.12 -0.77
N ALA A 288 8.56 16.23 -0.10
CA ALA A 288 10.01 16.38 0.11
C ALA A 288 10.75 16.49 -1.24
N LEU A 289 10.44 15.60 -2.18
CA LEU A 289 10.99 15.64 -3.53
C LEU A 289 10.66 16.97 -4.24
N ARG A 290 9.43 17.47 -4.13
CA ARG A 290 9.05 18.79 -4.67
C ARG A 290 9.89 19.93 -4.08
N ILE A 291 10.11 19.91 -2.77
CA ILE A 291 10.91 20.95 -2.09
C ILE A 291 12.36 20.88 -2.57
N TRP A 292 12.93 19.69 -2.73
CA TRP A 292 14.28 19.52 -3.26
C TRP A 292 14.43 20.13 -4.67
N GLU A 293 13.48 19.90 -5.57
CA GLU A 293 13.54 20.44 -6.94
C GLU A 293 13.67 21.97 -7.00
N HIS A 294 13.13 22.67 -6.01
CA HIS A 294 13.16 24.13 -5.95
C HIS A 294 14.31 24.70 -5.14
N THR A 295 14.88 23.90 -4.24
CA THR A 295 15.85 24.39 -3.24
C THR A 295 17.25 23.83 -3.45
N GLY A 296 17.39 22.67 -4.11
CA GLY A 296 18.63 21.91 -4.16
C GLY A 296 19.09 21.35 -2.81
N GLU A 297 18.25 21.40 -1.77
CA GLU A 297 18.63 20.95 -0.43
C GLU A 297 18.72 19.42 -0.37
N GLN A 298 19.94 18.89 -0.31
CA GLN A 298 20.24 17.46 -0.37
C GLN A 298 19.44 16.62 0.63
N ARG A 299 19.15 17.16 1.82
CA ARG A 299 18.36 16.48 2.84
C ARG A 299 16.99 16.02 2.33
N PHE A 300 16.31 16.83 1.52
CA PHE A 300 15.00 16.49 0.97
C PHE A 300 15.08 15.45 -0.16
N HIS A 301 16.17 15.46 -0.94
CA HIS A 301 16.48 14.39 -1.88
C HIS A 301 16.67 13.06 -1.15
N ASP A 302 17.55 13.05 -0.13
CA ASP A 302 17.89 11.82 0.60
C ASP A 302 16.66 11.21 1.27
N ILE A 303 15.76 12.04 1.84
CA ILE A 303 14.47 11.57 2.38
C ILE A 303 13.67 10.79 1.34
N ALA A 304 13.48 11.36 0.14
CA ALA A 304 12.65 10.74 -0.90
C ALA A 304 13.29 9.48 -1.48
N TRP A 305 14.61 9.51 -1.76
CA TRP A 305 15.35 8.36 -2.31
C TRP A 305 15.44 7.21 -1.31
N ASN A 306 15.84 7.49 -0.07
CA ASN A 306 15.95 6.46 0.95
C ASN A 306 14.59 5.85 1.26
N PHE A 307 13.53 6.65 1.34
CA PHE A 307 12.18 6.11 1.52
C PHE A 307 11.77 5.15 0.41
N TRP A 308 11.99 5.53 -0.86
CA TRP A 308 11.66 4.65 -1.98
C TRP A 308 12.45 3.33 -1.91
N ASP A 309 13.76 3.41 -1.67
CA ASP A 309 14.63 2.24 -1.56
C ASP A 309 14.23 1.33 -0.40
N ILE A 310 13.92 1.89 0.77
CA ILE A 310 13.47 1.16 1.96
C ILE A 310 12.15 0.44 1.68
N VAL A 311 11.13 1.18 1.21
CA VAL A 311 9.79 0.62 1.00
C VAL A 311 9.81 -0.47 -0.07
N VAL A 312 10.40 -0.19 -1.23
CA VAL A 312 10.38 -1.13 -2.36
C VAL A 312 11.18 -2.40 -2.08
N ARG A 313 12.26 -2.31 -1.29
CA ARG A 313 13.10 -3.49 -0.99
C ARG A 313 12.58 -4.30 0.20
N HIS A 314 11.97 -3.67 1.19
CA HIS A 314 11.69 -4.32 2.48
C HIS A 314 10.22 -4.35 2.90
N HIS A 315 9.34 -3.57 2.27
CA HIS A 315 7.93 -3.45 2.66
C HIS A 315 6.93 -3.76 1.54
N THR A 316 7.41 -4.20 0.37
CA THR A 316 6.60 -4.41 -0.82
C THR A 316 6.31 -5.90 -1.06
N TYR A 317 5.04 -6.23 -1.24
CA TYR A 317 4.58 -7.54 -1.67
C TYR A 317 4.86 -7.77 -3.17
N ILE A 318 4.80 -9.02 -3.63
CA ILE A 318 5.12 -9.41 -5.01
C ILE A 318 4.30 -8.68 -6.10
N ILE A 319 3.10 -8.19 -5.77
CA ILE A 319 2.23 -7.43 -6.68
C ILE A 319 2.63 -5.96 -6.80
N GLY A 320 3.60 -5.49 -6.01
CA GLY A 320 4.11 -4.12 -6.00
C GLY A 320 3.50 -3.22 -4.91
N GLY A 321 2.40 -3.63 -4.28
CA GLY A 321 1.80 -2.92 -3.15
C GLY A 321 2.51 -3.13 -1.82
N ASN A 322 2.13 -2.36 -0.81
CA ASN A 322 2.65 -2.44 0.55
C ASN A 322 1.52 -2.27 1.57
N SER A 323 1.85 -2.38 2.86
CA SER A 323 0.96 -2.31 4.03
C SER A 323 0.01 -3.50 4.20
N ASN A 324 -0.42 -3.69 5.44
CA ASN A 324 -1.53 -4.56 5.82
C ASN A 324 -2.36 -3.85 6.89
N GLY A 325 -3.67 -3.71 6.67
CA GLY A 325 -4.51 -2.86 7.51
C GLY A 325 -4.04 -1.40 7.52
N GLU A 326 -3.64 -0.89 6.35
CA GLU A 326 -3.18 0.49 6.11
C GLU A 326 -1.82 0.86 6.74
N ALA A 327 -1.24 0.01 7.59
CA ALA A 327 0.04 0.27 8.26
C ALA A 327 1.22 -0.48 7.62
N PHE A 328 2.39 0.14 7.66
CA PHE A 328 3.66 -0.59 7.50
C PHE A 328 3.86 -1.55 8.67
N HIS A 329 4.46 -2.69 8.39
CA HIS A 329 4.85 -3.69 9.39
C HIS A 329 6.37 -3.76 9.47
N ASP A 330 6.89 -4.73 10.19
CA ASP A 330 8.33 -4.95 10.25
C ASP A 330 8.89 -5.25 8.84
N PRO A 331 10.08 -4.72 8.50
CA PRO A 331 10.70 -4.97 7.21
C PRO A 331 10.94 -6.47 7.02
N ASP A 332 10.85 -6.91 5.77
CA ASP A 332 11.08 -8.29 5.35
C ASP A 332 10.12 -9.32 5.98
N VAL A 333 8.98 -8.90 6.53
CA VAL A 333 7.90 -9.78 7.04
C VAL A 333 6.71 -9.78 6.08
N ILE A 334 6.79 -10.60 5.03
CA ILE A 334 5.78 -10.66 3.96
C ILE A 334 4.77 -11.79 4.22
N ALA A 335 5.23 -13.03 4.44
CA ALA A 335 4.36 -14.17 4.70
C ALA A 335 3.56 -14.00 6.00
N GLY A 336 4.21 -13.48 7.05
CA GLY A 336 3.56 -13.18 8.33
C GLY A 336 2.46 -12.12 8.26
N GLN A 337 2.39 -11.35 7.18
CA GLN A 337 1.46 -10.22 7.01
C GLN A 337 0.43 -10.42 5.89
N LEU A 338 0.25 -11.64 5.38
CA LEU A 338 -0.75 -11.92 4.35
C LEU A 338 -2.17 -11.92 4.91
N SER A 339 -3.02 -11.01 4.41
CA SER A 339 -4.41 -10.86 4.85
C SER A 339 -5.30 -10.34 3.71
N ASN A 340 -6.62 -10.23 3.95
CA ASN A 340 -7.54 -9.54 3.04
C ASN A 340 -7.39 -8.01 3.04
N ASN A 341 -6.66 -7.47 4.01
CA ASN A 341 -6.44 -6.03 4.18
C ASN A 341 -5.02 -5.60 3.72
N THR A 342 -4.30 -6.47 3.02
CA THR A 342 -3.02 -6.11 2.40
C THR A 342 -3.22 -5.21 1.19
N CYS A 343 -2.23 -4.36 0.93
CA CYS A 343 -2.14 -3.59 -0.32
C CYS A 343 -3.37 -2.69 -0.55
N GLU A 344 -3.55 -1.68 0.30
CA GLU A 344 -4.37 -0.49 -0.01
C GLU A 344 -3.90 0.12 -1.35
N ASN A 345 -4.83 0.49 -2.23
CA ASN A 345 -4.49 0.99 -3.57
C ASN A 345 -3.92 2.41 -3.56
N CYS A 346 -4.32 3.27 -2.62
CA CYS A 346 -3.74 4.61 -2.47
C CYS A 346 -2.22 4.56 -2.25
N ASN A 347 -1.74 3.55 -1.51
CA ASN A 347 -0.31 3.36 -1.28
C ASN A 347 0.42 3.16 -2.60
N SER A 348 -0.13 2.27 -3.43
CA SER A 348 0.43 1.95 -4.74
C SER A 348 0.34 3.13 -5.70
N TYR A 349 -0.78 3.86 -5.74
CA TYR A 349 -0.90 5.11 -6.50
C TYR A 349 0.18 6.13 -6.11
N ASN A 350 0.35 6.40 -4.82
CA ASN A 350 1.32 7.38 -4.34
C ASN A 350 2.76 6.91 -4.53
N MET A 351 3.04 5.61 -4.37
CA MET A 351 4.35 5.05 -4.69
C MET A 351 4.66 5.15 -6.19
N LEU A 352 3.69 4.92 -7.07
CA LEU A 352 3.85 5.14 -8.51
C LEU A 352 4.13 6.62 -8.82
N LYS A 353 3.43 7.54 -8.17
CA LYS A 353 3.68 8.98 -8.29
C LYS A 353 5.11 9.34 -7.86
N LEU A 354 5.57 8.87 -6.69
CA LEU A 354 6.94 9.05 -6.23
C LEU A 354 7.97 8.44 -7.20
N THR A 355 7.75 7.20 -7.62
CA THR A 355 8.62 6.47 -8.57
C THR A 355 8.77 7.22 -9.88
N ARG A 356 7.67 7.75 -10.42
CA ARG A 356 7.65 8.55 -11.64
C ARG A 356 8.53 9.79 -11.52
N LEU A 357 8.39 10.53 -10.43
CA LEU A 357 9.20 11.74 -10.20
C LEU A 357 10.69 11.41 -10.11
N ILE A 358 11.05 10.40 -9.31
CA ILE A 358 12.44 9.92 -9.21
C ILE A 358 12.96 9.50 -10.59
N HIS A 359 12.17 8.76 -11.38
CA HIS A 359 12.57 8.32 -12.72
C HIS A 359 12.91 9.49 -13.65
N PHE A 360 12.15 10.58 -13.59
CA PHE A 360 12.43 11.73 -14.45
C PHE A 360 13.66 12.53 -14.04
N HIS A 361 14.12 12.40 -12.79
CA HIS A 361 15.41 12.91 -12.33
C HIS A 361 16.58 11.95 -12.56
N ASP A 362 16.32 10.64 -12.55
CA ASP A 362 17.31 9.58 -12.79
C ASP A 362 16.82 8.57 -13.85
N ARG A 363 16.91 8.99 -15.12
CA ARG A 363 16.37 8.23 -16.26
C ARG A 363 17.16 6.96 -16.59
N GLN A 364 18.34 6.76 -15.99
CA GLN A 364 19.15 5.55 -16.20
C GLN A 364 18.64 4.38 -15.37
N ARG A 365 17.95 4.66 -14.26
CA ARG A 365 17.38 3.66 -13.36
C ARG A 365 16.13 2.99 -13.95
N THR A 366 16.34 1.88 -14.66
CA THR A 366 15.25 1.06 -15.20
C THR A 366 14.52 0.27 -14.12
N ASP A 367 15.14 0.06 -12.95
CA ASP A 367 14.53 -0.63 -11.80
C ASP A 367 13.31 0.13 -11.24
N LEU A 368 13.32 1.47 -11.32
CA LEU A 368 12.15 2.30 -11.05
C LEU A 368 10.98 1.93 -11.96
N LEU A 369 11.25 1.74 -13.25
CA LEU A 369 10.24 1.37 -14.24
C LEU A 369 9.82 -0.10 -14.13
N ASP A 370 10.69 -0.97 -13.65
CA ASP A 370 10.35 -2.36 -13.36
C ASP A 370 9.38 -2.44 -12.16
N TYR A 371 9.62 -1.65 -11.11
CA TYR A 371 8.65 -1.47 -10.02
C TYR A 371 7.34 -0.86 -10.53
N TYR A 372 7.43 0.21 -11.32
CA TYR A 372 6.25 0.88 -11.89
C TYR A 372 5.39 -0.09 -12.70
N GLU A 373 6.01 -0.87 -13.58
CA GLU A 373 5.34 -1.91 -14.38
C GLU A 373 4.75 -3.01 -13.51
N ARG A 374 5.48 -3.48 -12.50
CA ARG A 374 4.99 -4.52 -11.58
C ARG A 374 3.72 -4.06 -10.86
N THR A 375 3.74 -2.89 -10.23
CA THR A 375 2.59 -2.37 -9.48
C THR A 375 1.42 -2.04 -10.40
N LEU A 376 1.71 -1.46 -11.57
CA LEU A 376 0.68 -1.10 -12.56
C LEU A 376 -0.07 -2.32 -13.09
N PHE A 377 0.63 -3.34 -13.58
CA PHE A 377 0.01 -4.48 -14.27
C PHE A 377 -0.67 -5.48 -13.33
N ASN A 378 -0.35 -5.45 -12.03
CA ASN A 378 -0.87 -6.41 -11.06
C ASN A 378 -1.92 -5.80 -10.14
N GLN A 379 -1.65 -4.65 -9.54
CA GLN A 379 -2.57 -4.03 -8.60
C GLN A 379 -3.46 -2.99 -9.28
N MET A 380 -2.88 -1.93 -9.87
CA MET A 380 -3.64 -0.76 -10.34
C MET A 380 -4.53 -1.06 -11.55
N LEU A 381 -4.09 -1.94 -12.47
CA LEU A 381 -4.94 -2.35 -13.59
C LEU A 381 -6.15 -3.17 -13.11
N GLY A 382 -5.99 -3.91 -12.02
CA GLY A 382 -6.98 -4.83 -11.47
C GLY A 382 -7.83 -4.27 -10.34
N GLU A 383 -7.70 -3.00 -9.99
CA GLU A 383 -8.44 -2.38 -8.87
C GLU A 383 -9.88 -2.02 -9.24
N GLN A 384 -10.17 -1.86 -10.54
CA GLN A 384 -11.47 -1.46 -11.05
C GLN A 384 -12.31 -2.67 -11.46
N ASP A 385 -13.60 -2.69 -11.10
CA ASP A 385 -14.55 -3.71 -11.54
C ASP A 385 -14.80 -3.60 -13.06
N PRO A 386 -14.38 -4.60 -13.86
CA PRO A 386 -14.60 -4.58 -15.31
C PRO A 386 -16.06 -4.79 -15.71
N SER A 387 -16.90 -5.33 -14.81
CA SER A 387 -18.32 -5.62 -15.06
C SER A 387 -19.25 -4.46 -14.71
N SER A 388 -18.78 -3.49 -13.92
CA SER A 388 -19.57 -2.33 -13.54
C SER A 388 -19.57 -1.28 -14.68
N PRO A 389 -20.75 -0.75 -15.06
CA PRO A 389 -20.81 0.37 -16.01
C PRO A 389 -20.14 1.64 -15.48
N HIS A 390 -19.97 1.74 -14.17
CA HIS A 390 -19.32 2.85 -13.47
C HIS A 390 -17.89 2.52 -13.03
N GLY A 391 -17.40 1.30 -13.26
CA GLY A 391 -16.04 0.91 -12.91
C GLY A 391 -15.70 1.21 -11.45
N PHE A 392 -16.46 0.63 -10.52
CA PHE A 392 -16.20 0.78 -9.09
C PHE A 392 -14.83 0.24 -8.71
N ASN A 393 -14.16 0.89 -7.76
CA ASN A 393 -12.81 0.53 -7.34
C ASN A 393 -12.84 -0.25 -6.03
N ILE A 394 -11.87 -1.12 -5.82
CA ILE A 394 -11.62 -1.75 -4.51
C ILE A 394 -10.73 -0.87 -3.63
N TYR A 395 -10.69 -1.20 -2.34
CA TYR A 395 -9.77 -0.58 -1.40
C TYR A 395 -8.51 -1.43 -1.24
N TYR A 396 -8.67 -2.72 -0.93
CA TYR A 396 -7.56 -3.66 -0.74
C TYR A 396 -7.46 -4.66 -1.88
N THR A 397 -6.22 -4.92 -2.31
CA THR A 397 -5.87 -6.10 -3.10
C THR A 397 -5.33 -7.18 -2.15
N GLY A 398 -6.24 -7.87 -1.46
CA GLY A 398 -5.92 -8.89 -0.45
C GLY A 398 -5.01 -10.01 -0.96
N LEU A 399 -4.13 -10.53 -0.10
CA LEU A 399 -3.09 -11.51 -0.45
C LEU A 399 -3.09 -12.76 0.44
N SER A 400 -4.03 -12.90 1.38
CA SER A 400 -4.26 -14.16 2.07
C SER A 400 -4.76 -15.26 1.11
N ALA A 401 -4.66 -16.51 1.57
CA ALA A 401 -5.25 -17.62 0.85
C ALA A 401 -6.79 -17.49 0.81
N GLY A 402 -7.35 -17.60 -0.40
CA GLY A 402 -8.77 -17.36 -0.61
C GLY A 402 -9.17 -15.89 -0.41
N ALA A 403 -8.26 -14.96 -0.69
CA ALA A 403 -8.56 -13.54 -0.66
C ALA A 403 -9.61 -13.14 -1.70
N PHE A 404 -10.27 -12.02 -1.47
CA PHE A 404 -11.22 -11.40 -2.38
C PHE A 404 -10.85 -9.92 -2.56
N LYS A 405 -11.06 -9.36 -3.76
CA LYS A 405 -10.82 -7.94 -4.03
C LYS A 405 -11.98 -7.12 -3.47
N GLN A 406 -11.73 -6.26 -2.48
CA GLN A 406 -12.81 -5.73 -1.65
C GLN A 406 -12.61 -4.31 -1.11
N GLN A 407 -13.72 -3.70 -0.69
CA GLN A 407 -13.78 -2.59 0.25
C GLN A 407 -13.55 -3.08 1.69
N PRO A 408 -13.12 -2.20 2.62
CA PRO A 408 -12.99 -2.57 4.03
C PRO A 408 -14.37 -2.79 4.65
N SER A 409 -14.45 -3.66 5.66
CA SER A 409 -15.70 -4.00 6.35
C SER A 409 -16.40 -2.81 7.02
N PHE A 410 -15.66 -1.74 7.35
CA PHE A 410 -16.25 -0.53 7.90
C PHE A 410 -16.94 0.35 6.84
N MET A 411 -16.83 0.02 5.54
CA MET A 411 -17.49 0.74 4.43
C MET A 411 -18.79 0.10 3.92
N GLY A 412 -19.22 -1.02 4.51
CA GLY A 412 -20.47 -1.67 4.14
C GLY A 412 -20.60 -3.05 4.76
N THR A 413 -21.80 -3.62 4.71
CA THR A 413 -22.09 -4.94 5.28
C THR A 413 -21.65 -6.09 4.37
N ASP A 414 -21.43 -5.83 3.08
CA ASP A 414 -20.89 -6.82 2.14
C ASP A 414 -19.36 -6.65 2.07
N PRO A 415 -18.58 -7.56 2.68
CA PRO A 415 -17.13 -7.50 2.66
C PRO A 415 -16.55 -7.85 1.29
N ASN A 416 -17.35 -8.28 0.30
CA ASN A 416 -16.91 -8.62 -1.05
C ASN A 416 -17.37 -7.58 -2.09
N ALA A 417 -17.77 -6.39 -1.65
CA ALA A 417 -18.21 -5.33 -2.54
C ALA A 417 -17.04 -4.46 -3.03
N TYR A 418 -17.16 -3.97 -4.26
CA TYR A 418 -16.42 -2.81 -4.76
C TYR A 418 -17.04 -1.52 -4.18
N SER A 419 -16.50 -0.36 -4.53
CA SER A 419 -17.13 0.91 -4.18
C SER A 419 -18.55 1.04 -4.75
N THR A 420 -19.29 2.07 -4.33
CA THR A 420 -20.67 2.32 -4.75
C THR A 420 -20.82 3.77 -5.21
N ASP A 421 -21.97 4.11 -5.79
CA ASP A 421 -22.18 5.42 -6.42
C ASP A 421 -22.08 6.61 -5.45
N TYR A 422 -22.72 6.51 -4.29
CA TYR A 422 -22.87 7.66 -3.39
C TYR A 422 -22.75 7.35 -1.90
N ASP A 423 -22.66 6.09 -1.50
CA ASP A 423 -22.56 5.68 -0.09
C ASP A 423 -21.16 5.21 0.30
N ASN A 424 -20.24 5.18 -0.67
CA ASN A 424 -18.84 4.83 -0.50
C ASN A 424 -17.97 5.90 -1.19
N PHE A 425 -17.25 6.69 -0.39
CA PHE A 425 -16.29 7.70 -0.82
C PHE A 425 -14.98 7.52 -0.04
N SER A 426 -14.46 6.30 -0.01
CA SER A 426 -13.17 6.04 0.64
C SER A 426 -12.02 6.79 -0.07
N CYS A 427 -10.84 6.86 0.56
CA CYS A 427 -9.65 7.40 -0.08
C CYS A 427 -9.31 6.69 -1.40
N ASP A 428 -9.49 5.37 -1.46
CA ASP A 428 -9.24 4.56 -2.67
C ASP A 428 -10.28 4.77 -3.76
N HIS A 429 -11.52 5.09 -3.39
CA HIS A 429 -12.48 5.60 -4.36
C HIS A 429 -11.96 6.91 -4.97
N GLY A 430 -11.57 7.87 -4.12
CA GLY A 430 -10.98 9.14 -4.54
C GLY A 430 -9.81 8.96 -5.49
N THR A 431 -8.83 8.17 -5.07
CA THR A 431 -7.62 7.90 -5.84
C THR A 431 -7.91 7.10 -7.12
N GLY A 432 -8.85 6.16 -7.11
CA GLY A 432 -9.28 5.42 -8.29
C GLY A 432 -9.82 6.32 -9.41
N MET A 433 -10.48 7.44 -9.08
CA MET A 433 -10.89 8.44 -10.08
C MET A 433 -9.70 9.07 -10.82
N GLU A 434 -8.52 9.13 -10.19
CA GLU A 434 -7.28 9.65 -10.77
C GLU A 434 -6.46 8.58 -11.48
N THR A 435 -6.30 7.39 -10.87
CA THR A 435 -5.51 6.28 -11.42
C THR A 435 -5.93 5.95 -12.85
N GLN A 436 -7.23 5.74 -13.03
CA GLN A 436 -7.80 5.26 -14.30
C GLN A 436 -7.78 6.35 -15.38
N ALA A 437 -7.62 7.63 -15.01
CA ALA A 437 -7.53 8.76 -15.93
C ALA A 437 -6.13 8.95 -16.53
N LYS A 438 -5.07 8.43 -15.89
CA LYS A 438 -3.69 8.85 -16.16
C LYS A 438 -2.73 7.76 -16.63
N PHE A 439 -3.20 6.58 -17.02
CA PHE A 439 -2.33 5.49 -17.51
C PHE A 439 -1.37 5.86 -18.65
N ALA A 440 -1.66 6.94 -19.38
CA ALA A 440 -0.82 7.44 -20.45
C ALA A 440 0.43 8.22 -20.00
N ASP A 441 0.50 8.68 -18.75
CA ASP A 441 1.45 9.71 -18.28
C ASP A 441 2.92 9.28 -18.22
N THR A 442 3.16 7.97 -18.14
CA THR A 442 4.49 7.39 -17.92
C THR A 442 4.89 6.42 -19.03
N ILE A 443 4.06 6.21 -20.05
CA ILE A 443 4.36 5.30 -21.17
C ILE A 443 5.62 5.76 -21.92
N TYR A 444 5.78 7.06 -22.10
CA TYR A 444 6.88 7.66 -22.87
C TYR A 444 7.59 8.76 -22.08
N SER A 445 8.88 8.92 -22.34
CA SER A 445 9.69 10.06 -21.89
C SER A 445 10.43 10.69 -23.08
N ARG A 446 10.91 11.92 -22.92
CA ARG A 446 11.65 12.66 -23.95
C ARG A 446 12.87 13.38 -23.39
N ASP A 447 13.83 13.62 -24.27
CA ASP A 447 14.93 14.55 -24.06
C ASP A 447 15.31 15.22 -25.38
N ALA A 448 16.34 16.06 -25.36
CA ALA A 448 16.81 16.73 -26.56
C ALA A 448 17.21 15.77 -27.70
N ALA A 449 17.64 14.54 -27.41
CA ALA A 449 18.09 13.58 -28.43
C ALA A 449 16.96 12.71 -28.99
N GLY A 450 15.86 12.53 -28.26
CA GLY A 450 14.69 11.84 -28.78
C GLY A 450 13.72 11.34 -27.72
N LEU A 451 13.12 10.18 -27.98
CA LEU A 451 12.04 9.59 -27.20
C LEU A 451 12.48 8.27 -26.57
N SER A 452 11.97 7.97 -25.37
CA SER A 452 12.09 6.67 -24.73
C SER A 452 10.71 6.04 -24.51
N VAL A 453 10.60 4.74 -24.78
CA VAL A 453 9.44 3.90 -24.47
C VAL A 453 9.69 3.20 -23.14
N ASN A 454 8.98 3.65 -22.11
CA ASN A 454 9.13 3.18 -20.74
C ASN A 454 8.25 1.94 -20.49
N LEU A 455 6.98 1.96 -20.93
CA LEU A 455 5.98 0.93 -20.68
C LEU A 455 5.42 0.36 -21.98
N PHE A 456 5.01 -0.92 -21.95
CA PHE A 456 4.45 -1.64 -23.09
C PHE A 456 2.93 -1.62 -23.04
N VAL A 457 2.35 -0.47 -23.37
CA VAL A 457 0.90 -0.24 -23.37
C VAL A 457 0.47 0.20 -24.77
N PRO A 458 -0.58 -0.40 -25.36
CA PRO A 458 -1.08 -0.01 -26.68
C PRO A 458 -1.43 1.48 -26.72
N SER A 459 -0.72 2.24 -27.55
CA SER A 459 -0.83 3.70 -27.51
C SER A 459 -0.23 4.38 -28.73
N GLN A 460 -0.48 5.67 -28.89
CA GLN A 460 0.18 6.54 -29.85
C GLN A 460 0.66 7.80 -29.14
N VAL A 461 1.89 8.22 -29.42
CA VAL A 461 2.47 9.48 -28.94
C VAL A 461 2.71 10.43 -30.11
N SER A 462 2.37 11.71 -29.91
CA SER A 462 2.61 12.80 -30.84
C SER A 462 3.56 13.83 -30.23
N TRP A 463 4.57 14.23 -31.00
CA TRP A 463 5.51 15.28 -30.65
C TRP A 463 5.64 16.26 -31.83
N PRO A 464 4.72 17.25 -31.92
CA PRO A 464 4.64 18.16 -33.06
C PRO A 464 5.93 18.94 -33.31
N GLU A 465 6.63 19.38 -32.27
CA GLU A 465 7.88 20.14 -32.36
C GLU A 465 9.02 19.35 -33.03
N ARG A 466 8.88 18.02 -33.14
CA ARG A 466 9.82 17.13 -33.81
C ARG A 466 9.23 16.45 -35.05
N ASN A 467 8.02 16.84 -35.50
CA ASN A 467 7.28 16.16 -36.56
C ASN A 467 7.21 14.64 -36.34
N LEU A 468 7.01 14.22 -35.07
CA LEU A 468 7.01 12.82 -34.67
C LEU A 468 5.61 12.38 -34.26
N ILE A 469 5.21 11.23 -34.77
CA ILE A 469 4.08 10.44 -34.35
C ILE A 469 4.55 8.98 -34.38
N LEU A 470 4.46 8.31 -33.23
CA LEU A 470 4.86 6.92 -33.03
C LEU A 470 3.69 6.13 -32.47
N ARG A 471 3.33 5.03 -33.14
CA ARG A 471 2.31 4.08 -32.67
C ARG A 471 2.98 2.86 -32.06
N GLN A 472 2.52 2.45 -30.89
CA GLN A 472 2.90 1.22 -30.21
C GLN A 472 1.75 0.21 -30.30
N ASP A 473 2.00 -0.89 -31.01
CA ASP A 473 1.10 -2.04 -31.13
C ASP A 473 1.66 -3.20 -30.29
N THR A 474 0.92 -3.64 -29.28
CA THR A 474 1.32 -4.74 -28.39
C THR A 474 0.10 -5.43 -27.79
N GLY A 475 0.19 -6.74 -27.52
CA GLY A 475 -0.77 -7.47 -26.71
C GLY A 475 -0.27 -7.72 -25.29
N PHE A 476 0.76 -6.99 -24.84
CA PHE A 476 1.37 -7.17 -23.52
C PHE A 476 0.30 -7.04 -22.41
N PRO A 477 0.29 -7.93 -21.39
CA PRO A 477 1.29 -8.97 -21.13
C PRO A 477 1.01 -10.34 -21.76
N ASP A 478 -0.05 -10.52 -22.55
CA ASP A 478 -0.32 -11.79 -23.24
C ASP A 478 0.68 -12.05 -24.39
N ASP A 479 1.19 -10.97 -24.98
CA ASP A 479 2.28 -11.00 -25.93
C ASP A 479 3.59 -10.54 -25.30
N ALA A 480 4.61 -11.39 -25.39
CA ALA A 480 5.99 -11.07 -25.02
C ALA A 480 6.70 -10.21 -26.10
N SER A 481 6.01 -9.19 -26.65
CA SER A 481 6.56 -8.34 -27.71
C SER A 481 5.84 -6.99 -27.85
N THR A 482 6.53 -6.03 -28.46
CA THR A 482 5.96 -4.73 -28.85
C THR A 482 6.46 -4.33 -30.24
N ARG A 483 5.59 -3.70 -31.04
CA ARG A 483 5.93 -3.10 -32.32
C ARG A 483 5.75 -1.59 -32.23
N LEU A 484 6.82 -0.86 -32.55
CA LEU A 484 6.79 0.58 -32.70
C LEU A 484 6.76 0.92 -34.19
N THR A 485 5.75 1.66 -34.64
CA THR A 485 5.59 2.09 -36.03
C THR A 485 5.69 3.61 -36.09
N MET A 486 6.66 4.12 -36.87
CA MET A 486 6.79 5.54 -37.13
C MET A 486 5.73 5.96 -38.15
N THR A 487 4.74 6.75 -37.75
CA THR A 487 3.63 7.17 -38.64
C THR A 487 3.88 8.52 -39.31
N SER A 488 5.05 9.11 -39.06
CA SER A 488 5.51 10.42 -39.53
C SER A 488 6.98 10.34 -39.96
N SER A 489 7.58 11.45 -40.45
CA SER A 489 9.00 11.48 -40.81
C SER A 489 9.75 12.55 -39.99
N PRO A 490 10.18 12.22 -38.75
CA PRO A 490 10.83 13.19 -37.86
C PRO A 490 12.30 13.46 -38.20
N GLY A 491 12.90 12.70 -39.13
CA GLY A 491 14.31 12.84 -39.49
C GLY A 491 15.23 12.22 -38.44
N GLN A 492 16.31 12.91 -38.06
CA GLN A 492 17.29 12.40 -37.09
C GLN A 492 16.69 12.36 -35.68
N LEU A 493 16.60 11.18 -35.08
CA LEU A 493 16.13 10.99 -33.71
C LEU A 493 16.71 9.72 -33.09
N THR A 494 16.87 9.73 -31.77
CA THR A 494 17.10 8.51 -30.97
C THR A 494 15.79 7.97 -30.43
N VAL A 495 15.47 6.72 -30.76
CA VAL A 495 14.41 5.94 -30.09
C VAL A 495 15.07 5.03 -29.07
N ARG A 496 14.63 5.11 -27.81
CA ARG A 496 15.06 4.24 -26.72
C ARG A 496 13.90 3.34 -26.29
N VAL A 497 14.18 2.08 -26.00
CA VAL A 497 13.18 1.12 -25.53
C VAL A 497 13.72 0.47 -24.26
N ARG A 498 12.96 0.50 -23.17
CA ARG A 498 13.34 -0.18 -21.94
C ARG A 498 13.47 -1.68 -22.21
N ILE A 499 14.46 -2.31 -21.61
CA ILE A 499 14.63 -3.75 -21.60
C ILE A 499 14.51 -4.17 -20.14
N PRO A 500 13.33 -4.66 -19.70
CA PRO A 500 13.07 -4.92 -18.29
C PRO A 500 14.02 -5.96 -17.68
N SER A 501 14.28 -5.88 -16.38
CA SER A 501 15.14 -6.86 -15.68
C SER A 501 14.57 -8.29 -15.68
N TRP A 502 13.25 -8.45 -15.79
CA TRP A 502 12.61 -9.76 -15.77
C TRP A 502 12.83 -10.58 -17.06
N VAL A 503 13.28 -9.93 -18.16
CA VAL A 503 13.48 -10.57 -19.46
C VAL A 503 14.45 -11.74 -19.32
N SER A 504 14.02 -12.93 -19.76
CA SER A 504 14.66 -14.20 -19.41
C SER A 504 15.65 -14.72 -20.45
N ALA A 505 15.63 -14.19 -21.66
CA ALA A 505 16.51 -14.56 -22.76
C ALA A 505 16.84 -13.33 -23.61
N THR A 506 17.82 -13.46 -24.51
CA THR A 506 18.24 -12.35 -25.39
C THR A 506 17.05 -11.77 -26.17
N PRO A 507 16.71 -10.48 -25.97
CA PRO A 507 15.71 -9.80 -26.78
C PRO A 507 16.09 -9.84 -28.25
N ARG A 508 15.12 -10.12 -29.11
CA ARG A 508 15.26 -9.96 -30.55
C ARG A 508 14.71 -8.61 -30.97
N ILE A 509 15.53 -7.87 -31.72
CA ILE A 509 15.17 -6.54 -32.22
C ILE A 509 15.29 -6.53 -33.74
N ARG A 510 14.23 -6.07 -34.41
CA ARG A 510 14.19 -5.95 -35.88
C ARG A 510 13.80 -4.55 -36.29
N LEU A 511 14.57 -3.97 -37.20
CA LEU A 511 14.25 -2.72 -37.89
C LEU A 511 13.81 -3.07 -39.31
N ASN A 512 12.57 -2.72 -39.67
CA ASN A 512 12.00 -2.99 -40.99
C ASN A 512 12.13 -4.47 -41.40
N GLY A 513 11.96 -5.38 -40.45
CA GLY A 513 12.08 -6.83 -40.64
C GLY A 513 13.52 -7.39 -40.58
N ALA A 514 14.55 -6.55 -40.63
CA ALA A 514 15.96 -6.97 -40.53
C ALA A 514 16.46 -6.96 -39.08
N ASP A 515 17.20 -7.99 -38.67
CA ASP A 515 17.73 -8.09 -37.30
C ASP A 515 18.77 -6.99 -37.02
N VAL A 516 18.61 -6.30 -35.90
CA VAL A 516 19.57 -5.29 -35.41
C VAL A 516 20.59 -5.99 -34.52
N ARG A 517 21.85 -6.00 -34.94
CA ARG A 517 22.96 -6.61 -34.18
C ARG A 517 23.58 -5.60 -33.22
N GLN A 518 22.87 -5.34 -32.13
CA GLN A 518 23.36 -4.54 -31.01
C GLN A 518 23.21 -5.37 -29.72
N PRO A 519 24.24 -5.44 -28.86
CA PRO A 519 24.12 -6.08 -27.56
C PRO A 519 23.07 -5.37 -26.70
N VAL A 520 22.21 -6.16 -26.06
CA VAL A 520 21.15 -5.66 -25.19
C VAL A 520 21.04 -6.60 -24.00
N HIS A 521 20.94 -6.02 -22.80
CA HIS A 521 20.90 -6.76 -21.54
C HIS A 521 19.61 -6.44 -20.75
N PRO A 522 19.05 -7.38 -19.97
CA PRO A 522 17.98 -7.07 -19.02
C PRO A 522 18.39 -5.95 -18.05
N GLY A 523 17.45 -5.09 -17.69
CA GLY A 523 17.70 -3.92 -16.82
C GLY A 523 18.49 -2.81 -17.52
N SER A 524 18.23 -2.58 -18.81
CA SER A 524 18.94 -1.56 -19.58
C SER A 524 18.05 -0.86 -20.62
N TRP A 525 18.63 0.06 -21.39
CA TRP A 525 17.98 0.71 -22.51
C TRP A 525 18.57 0.23 -23.84
N PHE A 526 17.73 -0.31 -24.73
CA PHE A 526 18.09 -0.38 -26.14
C PHE A 526 17.95 1.02 -26.74
N SER A 527 18.99 1.54 -27.38
CA SER A 527 19.00 2.89 -27.97
C SER A 527 19.41 2.84 -29.44
N LEU A 528 18.58 3.41 -30.32
CA LEU A 528 18.81 3.46 -31.77
C LEU A 528 18.65 4.90 -32.30
N GLY A 529 19.79 5.54 -32.61
CA GLY A 529 19.84 6.85 -33.27
C GLY A 529 19.98 6.73 -34.77
N ARG A 530 19.01 7.25 -35.54
CA ARG A 530 19.03 7.22 -37.02
C ARG A 530 18.09 8.25 -37.64
N GLN A 531 18.10 8.30 -38.97
CA GLN A 531 17.08 8.99 -39.76
C GLN A 531 15.83 8.11 -39.85
N TRP A 532 14.76 8.53 -39.17
CA TRP A 532 13.46 7.85 -39.17
C TRP A 532 12.54 8.41 -40.24
N LYS A 533 11.85 7.51 -40.94
CA LYS A 533 10.88 7.81 -41.99
C LYS A 533 9.53 7.19 -41.64
N GLN A 534 8.48 7.75 -42.25
CA GLN A 534 7.16 7.17 -42.16
C GLN A 534 7.17 5.73 -42.66
N GLY A 535 6.54 4.84 -41.91
CA GLY A 535 6.47 3.41 -42.20
C GLY A 535 7.62 2.58 -41.62
N ASP A 536 8.66 3.21 -41.05
CA ASP A 536 9.69 2.45 -40.34
C ASP A 536 9.08 1.71 -39.14
N THR A 537 9.45 0.44 -38.96
CA THR A 537 9.01 -0.39 -37.84
C THR A 537 10.19 -0.89 -37.01
N LEU A 538 10.02 -0.86 -35.70
CA LEU A 538 10.90 -1.50 -34.74
C LEU A 538 10.12 -2.56 -33.96
N ASP A 539 10.40 -3.83 -34.23
CA ASP A 539 9.81 -4.96 -33.51
C ASP A 539 10.77 -5.41 -32.40
N ILE A 540 10.29 -5.51 -31.17
CA ILE A 540 11.06 -5.93 -29.99
C ILE A 540 10.37 -7.13 -29.36
N SER A 541 11.08 -8.26 -29.24
CA SER A 541 10.64 -9.37 -28.39
C SER A 541 11.19 -9.22 -26.98
N LEU A 542 10.37 -9.53 -25.97
CA LEU A 542 10.69 -9.46 -24.56
C LEU A 542 10.43 -10.83 -23.91
N PRO A 543 11.31 -11.84 -24.11
CA PRO A 543 11.06 -13.19 -23.62
C PRO A 543 10.70 -13.23 -22.14
N MET A 544 9.55 -13.82 -21.83
CA MET A 544 9.05 -14.02 -20.48
C MET A 544 9.36 -15.45 -20.02
N SER A 545 9.50 -15.66 -18.72
CA SER A 545 9.62 -17.00 -18.12
C SER A 545 8.82 -17.09 -16.84
N LEU A 546 8.43 -18.33 -16.48
CA LEU A 546 7.91 -18.63 -15.17
C LEU A 546 9.01 -18.43 -14.12
N ARG A 547 8.67 -17.81 -12.99
CA ARG A 547 9.53 -17.70 -11.82
C ARG A 547 8.72 -18.00 -10.57
N ILE A 548 9.33 -18.71 -9.63
CA ILE A 548 8.79 -18.92 -8.30
C ILE A 548 9.58 -18.01 -7.34
N ASN A 549 8.88 -17.18 -6.59
CA ASN A 549 9.45 -16.06 -5.85
C ASN A 549 9.18 -16.27 -4.36
N PRO A 550 10.18 -16.70 -3.57
CA PRO A 550 10.00 -16.90 -2.13
C PRO A 550 9.80 -15.57 -1.40
N THR A 551 9.03 -15.61 -0.32
CA THR A 551 9.01 -14.51 0.65
C THR A 551 10.31 -14.49 1.46
N PRO A 552 10.76 -13.31 1.92
CA PRO A 552 11.99 -13.17 2.69
C PRO A 552 11.93 -13.84 4.08
N ASP A 553 10.77 -13.82 4.75
CA ASP A 553 10.57 -14.37 6.09
C ASP A 553 10.25 -15.88 6.11
N ASP A 554 9.57 -16.40 5.08
CA ASP A 554 9.34 -17.83 4.90
C ASP A 554 9.61 -18.26 3.45
N PRO A 555 10.81 -18.81 3.16
CA PRO A 555 11.14 -19.28 1.82
C PRO A 555 10.25 -20.42 1.30
N SER A 556 9.44 -21.05 2.15
CA SER A 556 8.45 -22.04 1.71
C SER A 556 7.14 -21.43 1.20
N VAL A 557 6.86 -20.19 1.57
CA VAL A 557 5.76 -19.38 1.04
C VAL A 557 6.28 -18.64 -0.19
N GLN A 558 5.73 -18.96 -1.36
CA GLN A 558 6.23 -18.45 -2.64
C GLN A 558 5.10 -18.00 -3.57
N ALA A 559 5.36 -17.00 -4.42
CA ALA A 559 4.44 -16.52 -5.45
C ALA A 559 4.93 -16.86 -6.86
N VAL A 560 4.00 -17.09 -7.78
CA VAL A 560 4.32 -17.42 -9.18
C VAL A 560 4.18 -16.18 -10.05
N THR A 561 5.20 -15.90 -10.87
CA THR A 561 5.15 -14.84 -11.88
C THR A 561 5.50 -15.37 -13.27
N TYR A 562 5.01 -14.68 -14.31
CA TYR A 562 5.42 -14.85 -15.69
C TYR A 562 5.74 -13.47 -16.27
N GLY A 563 7.03 -13.20 -16.54
CA GLY A 563 7.48 -11.83 -16.82
C GLY A 563 7.21 -10.89 -15.63
N PRO A 564 6.57 -9.72 -15.81
CA PRO A 564 6.19 -8.85 -14.70
C PRO A 564 4.82 -9.19 -14.10
N VAL A 565 4.10 -10.17 -14.64
CA VAL A 565 2.75 -10.51 -14.19
C VAL A 565 2.80 -11.53 -13.06
N VAL A 566 2.06 -11.27 -11.99
CA VAL A 566 1.79 -12.18 -10.88
C VAL A 566 0.57 -13.01 -11.21
N LEU A 567 0.70 -14.33 -11.06
CA LEU A 567 -0.36 -15.29 -11.31
C LEU A 567 -1.10 -15.61 -10.00
N ALA A 568 -2.43 -15.51 -10.03
CA ALA A 568 -3.33 -15.88 -8.96
C ALA A 568 -4.11 -17.14 -9.33
N GLY A 569 -4.24 -18.08 -8.40
CA GLY A 569 -5.07 -19.27 -8.55
C GLY A 569 -6.51 -18.98 -8.17
N GLY A 570 -7.46 -19.27 -9.07
CA GLY A 570 -8.88 -19.04 -8.83
C GLY A 570 -9.55 -20.16 -8.04
N TYR A 571 -10.37 -19.79 -7.05
CA TYR A 571 -11.07 -20.69 -6.14
C TYR A 571 -12.59 -20.47 -6.08
N GLY A 572 -13.15 -19.65 -6.98
CA GLY A 572 -14.59 -19.41 -7.05
C GLY A 572 -15.13 -18.84 -5.73
N ASN A 573 -16.11 -19.51 -5.12
CA ASN A 573 -16.74 -19.04 -3.89
C ASN A 573 -16.07 -19.55 -2.60
N ARG A 574 -14.91 -20.22 -2.70
CA ARG A 574 -14.24 -20.82 -1.53
C ARG A 574 -13.41 -19.79 -0.77
N ALA A 575 -14.03 -19.20 0.26
CA ALA A 575 -13.40 -18.28 1.21
C ALA A 575 -12.59 -18.99 2.30
N GLN A 576 -11.86 -18.20 3.11
CA GLN A 576 -11.25 -18.60 4.39
C GLN A 576 -10.57 -19.98 4.35
N MET A 577 -9.59 -20.10 3.47
CA MET A 577 -8.88 -21.35 3.24
C MET A 577 -7.48 -21.31 3.86
N ALA A 578 -7.02 -22.46 4.34
CA ALA A 578 -5.60 -22.67 4.60
C ALA A 578 -4.79 -22.43 3.31
N MET A 579 -3.55 -21.97 3.46
CA MET A 579 -2.68 -21.73 2.30
C MET A 579 -2.45 -23.04 1.53
N PRO A 580 -2.89 -23.12 0.26
CA PRO A 580 -2.77 -24.33 -0.53
C PRO A 580 -1.31 -24.61 -0.90
N ARG A 581 -0.96 -25.89 -1.00
CA ARG A 581 0.40 -26.32 -1.38
C ARG A 581 0.49 -26.54 -2.88
N LEU A 582 1.28 -25.71 -3.56
CA LEU A 582 1.49 -25.77 -5.00
C LEU A 582 2.58 -26.80 -5.37
N ASP A 583 2.27 -27.71 -6.29
CA ASP A 583 3.28 -28.47 -7.03
C ASP A 583 3.87 -27.55 -8.12
N THR A 584 5.02 -26.93 -7.82
CA THR A 584 5.65 -25.96 -8.72
C THR A 584 6.06 -26.54 -10.06
N ALA A 585 6.30 -27.86 -10.15
CA ALA A 585 6.63 -28.54 -11.40
C ALA A 585 5.42 -28.72 -12.32
N SER A 586 4.20 -28.62 -11.77
CA SER A 586 2.96 -28.76 -12.54
C SER A 586 2.51 -27.46 -13.24
N VAL A 587 3.12 -26.32 -12.91
CA VAL A 587 2.73 -25.00 -13.45
C VAL A 587 3.05 -24.95 -14.95
N LYS A 588 2.02 -24.84 -15.77
CA LYS A 588 2.14 -24.84 -17.23
C LYS A 588 1.17 -23.87 -17.88
N GLN A 589 1.65 -23.10 -18.86
CA GLN A 589 0.79 -22.26 -19.70
C GLN A 589 -0.09 -23.15 -20.57
N THR A 590 -1.40 -22.95 -20.51
CA THR A 590 -2.40 -23.70 -21.29
C THR A 590 -3.00 -22.87 -22.42
N VAL A 591 -3.11 -21.55 -22.23
CA VAL A 591 -3.62 -20.61 -23.24
C VAL A 591 -2.68 -19.41 -23.31
N ALA A 592 -2.32 -19.00 -24.54
CA ALA A 592 -1.48 -17.84 -24.76
C ALA A 592 -2.24 -16.51 -24.66
N LYS A 593 -3.47 -16.45 -25.21
CA LYS A 593 -4.31 -15.24 -25.26
C LYS A 593 -5.79 -15.56 -25.01
N PRO A 594 -6.41 -15.02 -23.96
CA PRO A 594 -5.73 -14.40 -22.81
C PRO A 594 -4.84 -15.42 -22.10
N MET A 595 -3.70 -14.98 -21.58
CA MET A 595 -2.72 -15.81 -20.90
C MET A 595 -3.36 -16.51 -19.69
N THR A 596 -3.31 -17.84 -19.71
CA THR A 596 -3.85 -18.73 -18.68
C THR A 596 -2.90 -19.89 -18.43
N PHE A 597 -2.76 -20.28 -17.17
CA PHE A 597 -1.94 -21.40 -16.72
C PHE A 597 -2.80 -22.41 -15.96
N THR A 598 -2.30 -23.65 -15.87
CA THR A 598 -2.81 -24.67 -14.95
C THR A 598 -1.69 -25.11 -14.02
N ALA A 599 -2.05 -25.55 -12.82
CA ALA A 599 -1.16 -26.22 -11.89
C ALA A 599 -1.96 -27.22 -11.04
N LYS A 600 -1.28 -27.94 -10.15
CA LYS A 600 -1.86 -28.74 -9.08
C LYS A 600 -1.56 -28.09 -7.73
N ALA A 601 -2.59 -27.89 -6.93
CA ALA A 601 -2.49 -27.43 -5.55
C ALA A 601 -3.25 -28.41 -4.64
N ASP A 602 -2.61 -28.88 -3.58
CA ASP A 602 -3.12 -29.96 -2.71
C ASP A 602 -3.58 -31.20 -3.49
N GLY A 603 -2.87 -31.52 -4.58
CA GLY A 603 -3.19 -32.62 -5.49
C GLY A 603 -4.36 -32.35 -6.46
N GLN A 604 -5.05 -31.22 -6.35
CA GLN A 604 -6.18 -30.84 -7.20
C GLN A 604 -5.77 -29.85 -8.30
N PRO A 605 -6.38 -29.91 -9.50
CA PRO A 605 -6.10 -28.92 -10.54
C PRO A 605 -6.59 -27.53 -10.11
N VAL A 606 -5.79 -26.51 -10.43
CA VAL A 606 -6.12 -25.09 -10.23
C VAL A 606 -5.78 -24.30 -11.50
N THR A 607 -6.62 -23.32 -11.83
CA THR A 607 -6.38 -22.38 -12.93
C THR A 607 -5.71 -21.13 -12.41
N LEU A 608 -4.62 -20.72 -13.05
CA LEU A 608 -3.85 -19.54 -12.69
C LEU A 608 -3.99 -18.47 -13.78
N THR A 609 -4.39 -17.27 -13.40
CA THR A 609 -4.55 -16.11 -14.29
C THR A 609 -3.80 -14.90 -13.74
N PRO A 610 -3.47 -13.89 -14.56
CA PRO A 610 -3.00 -12.60 -14.05
C PRO A 610 -3.92 -12.07 -12.95
N ILE A 611 -3.37 -11.68 -11.79
CA ILE A 611 -4.17 -11.18 -10.66
C ILE A 611 -5.04 -9.97 -11.06
N SER A 612 -4.57 -9.14 -11.99
CA SER A 612 -5.33 -8.01 -12.52
C SER A 612 -6.60 -8.40 -13.29
N ARG A 613 -6.76 -9.68 -13.64
CA ARG A 613 -7.96 -10.24 -14.28
C ARG A 613 -8.83 -11.06 -13.33
N THR A 614 -8.35 -11.30 -12.11
CA THR A 614 -9.09 -12.06 -11.11
C THR A 614 -10.10 -11.15 -10.43
N HIS A 615 -11.36 -11.22 -10.86
CA HIS A 615 -12.48 -10.48 -10.28
C HIS A 615 -13.61 -11.44 -9.90
N HIS A 616 -14.45 -11.02 -8.95
CA HIS A 616 -15.69 -11.72 -8.55
C HIS A 616 -15.49 -13.18 -8.15
N GLN A 617 -14.35 -13.49 -7.54
CA GLN A 617 -14.02 -14.81 -7.01
C GLN A 617 -12.93 -14.70 -5.94
N HIS A 618 -12.87 -15.70 -5.06
CA HIS A 618 -11.76 -15.94 -4.16
C HIS A 618 -10.54 -16.45 -4.92
N TYR A 619 -9.36 -16.05 -4.46
CA TYR A 619 -8.09 -16.41 -5.10
C TYR A 619 -6.94 -16.50 -4.12
N THR A 620 -5.83 -17.07 -4.59
CA THR A 620 -4.58 -17.17 -3.84
C THR A 620 -3.40 -16.74 -4.71
N VAL A 621 -2.51 -15.91 -4.17
CA VAL A 621 -1.28 -15.45 -4.83
C VAL A 621 -0.04 -16.15 -4.28
N TYR A 622 0.02 -16.31 -2.96
CA TYR A 622 1.11 -16.99 -2.26
C TYR A 622 0.72 -18.41 -1.90
N TRP A 623 1.69 -19.32 -2.08
CA TRP A 623 1.49 -20.75 -1.98
C TRP A 623 2.50 -21.34 -1.00
N LEU A 624 2.11 -22.37 -0.27
CA LEU A 624 3.09 -23.26 0.33
C LEU A 624 3.74 -24.07 -0.78
N THR A 625 5.04 -24.31 -0.68
CA THR A 625 5.81 -25.07 -1.66
C THR A 625 6.72 -26.09 -0.98
N GLY A 626 7.29 -27.00 -1.78
CA GLY A 626 8.13 -28.08 -1.27
C GLY A 626 7.33 -29.19 -0.57
N THR A 627 8.03 -30.18 -0.07
CA THR A 627 7.44 -31.33 0.64
C THR A 627 7.00 -30.89 2.05
N PRO A 628 5.80 -31.30 2.51
CA PRO A 628 5.42 -31.14 3.91
C PRO A 628 6.48 -31.69 4.86
N PRO A 629 6.76 -31.02 5.99
CA PRO A 629 7.60 -31.61 7.03
C PRO A 629 6.93 -32.89 7.60
N PRO A 630 7.72 -33.87 8.07
CA PRO A 630 7.17 -35.04 8.74
C PRO A 630 6.43 -34.62 10.02
N PRO A 631 5.42 -35.39 10.47
CA PRO A 631 4.73 -35.12 11.73
C PRO A 631 5.71 -35.25 12.91
N PRO A 632 5.45 -34.54 14.03
CA PRO A 632 6.32 -34.61 15.19
C PRO A 632 6.26 -36.02 15.84
N PRO A 633 7.28 -36.40 16.63
CA PRO A 633 7.28 -37.67 17.34
C PRO A 633 6.03 -37.84 18.24
N ALA A 634 5.62 -39.09 18.47
CA ALA A 634 4.47 -39.39 19.33
C ALA A 634 4.56 -38.73 20.71
N PHE A 635 5.77 -38.61 21.26
CA PHE A 635 6.11 -37.76 22.40
C PHE A 635 7.20 -36.79 21.97
N ALA A 636 6.84 -35.53 21.76
CA ALA A 636 7.61 -34.56 20.98
C ALA A 636 8.50 -33.65 21.84
N ALA A 637 8.01 -33.23 23.01
CA ALA A 637 8.78 -32.44 23.97
C ALA A 637 8.22 -32.59 25.38
N TRP A 638 9.10 -32.50 26.38
CA TRP A 638 8.70 -32.51 27.79
C TRP A 638 9.60 -31.59 28.61
N TYR A 639 9.02 -30.58 29.24
CA TYR A 639 9.71 -29.70 30.18
C TYR A 639 9.13 -29.91 31.56
N GLN A 640 9.93 -30.55 32.42
CA GLN A 640 9.58 -30.75 33.82
C GLN A 640 9.74 -29.47 34.65
N PHE A 641 10.51 -28.49 34.16
CA PHE A 641 10.82 -27.24 34.85
C PHE A 641 11.47 -27.40 36.24
N ASN A 642 12.21 -28.50 36.43
CA ASN A 642 12.92 -28.83 37.68
C ASN A 642 14.26 -28.10 37.84
N GLU A 643 14.68 -27.30 36.86
CA GLU A 643 15.90 -26.52 36.91
C GLU A 643 15.83 -25.45 38.01
N THR A 644 17.01 -25.11 38.55
CA THR A 644 17.14 -24.16 39.67
C THR A 644 17.90 -22.88 39.29
N SER A 645 18.49 -22.84 38.09
CA SER A 645 19.28 -21.69 37.61
C SER A 645 19.45 -21.71 36.09
N GLY A 646 19.95 -20.62 35.52
CA GLY A 646 20.11 -20.44 34.07
C GLY A 646 18.80 -20.10 33.37
N THR A 647 18.78 -20.17 32.04
CA THR A 647 17.60 -19.83 31.22
C THR A 647 17.11 -21.01 30.37
N VAL A 648 17.73 -22.18 30.47
CA VAL A 648 17.39 -23.34 29.64
C VAL A 648 16.47 -24.27 30.40
N ALA A 649 15.30 -24.56 29.83
CA ALA A 649 14.44 -25.66 30.25
C ALA A 649 14.78 -26.89 29.42
N ALA A 650 15.31 -27.94 30.05
CA ALA A 650 15.77 -29.13 29.35
C ALA A 650 14.60 -29.98 28.85
N ASP A 651 14.72 -30.47 27.62
CA ASP A 651 13.77 -31.42 27.06
C ASP A 651 14.04 -32.83 27.59
N SER A 652 13.12 -33.30 28.44
CA SER A 652 13.13 -34.62 29.06
C SER A 652 12.55 -35.72 28.16
N SER A 653 12.06 -35.40 26.95
CA SER A 653 11.54 -36.40 26.01
C SER A 653 12.65 -37.14 25.23
N GLY A 654 13.88 -36.64 25.28
CA GLY A 654 15.01 -37.18 24.53
C GLY A 654 15.15 -36.67 23.09
N ASN A 655 14.30 -35.73 22.65
CA ASN A 655 14.31 -35.18 21.29
C ASN A 655 15.19 -33.93 21.12
N GLY A 656 15.87 -33.49 22.19
CA GLY A 656 16.78 -32.35 22.18
C GLY A 656 16.09 -31.01 21.95
N LYS A 657 14.80 -30.89 22.27
CA LYS A 657 13.98 -29.69 22.06
C LYS A 657 14.07 -28.69 23.21
N ASN A 658 15.25 -28.42 23.76
CA ASN A 658 15.41 -27.53 24.91
C ASN A 658 14.74 -26.15 24.68
N ALA A 659 13.96 -25.68 25.64
CA ALA A 659 13.31 -24.37 25.60
C ALA A 659 14.11 -23.31 26.37
N THR A 660 13.80 -22.04 26.14
CA THR A 660 14.52 -20.90 26.73
C THR A 660 13.56 -19.94 27.46
N LEU A 661 13.83 -19.67 28.73
CA LEU A 661 13.18 -18.60 29.50
C LEU A 661 13.68 -17.25 28.98
N THR A 662 12.74 -16.34 28.70
CA THR A 662 13.00 -15.01 28.14
C THR A 662 12.34 -13.93 29.00
N GLY A 663 12.93 -12.72 29.02
CA GLY A 663 12.42 -11.59 29.80
C GLY A 663 12.38 -11.89 31.29
N GLY A 664 11.29 -11.51 31.97
CA GLY A 664 11.09 -11.79 33.39
C GLY A 664 10.60 -13.20 33.75
N ALA A 665 10.83 -14.21 32.91
CA ALA A 665 10.60 -15.60 33.28
C ALA A 665 11.72 -16.10 34.23
N SER A 666 11.36 -16.84 35.28
CA SER A 666 12.32 -17.28 36.31
C SER A 666 11.97 -18.64 36.92
N TRP A 667 12.96 -19.33 37.46
CA TRP A 667 12.76 -20.57 38.22
C TRP A 667 12.19 -20.30 39.60
N SER A 668 11.21 -21.11 40.02
CA SER A 668 10.65 -21.06 41.37
C SER A 668 10.16 -22.44 41.80
N ALA A 669 10.83 -23.04 42.79
CA ALA A 669 10.40 -24.29 43.44
C ALA A 669 10.00 -25.44 42.48
N GLY A 670 10.80 -25.69 41.43
CA GLY A 670 10.51 -26.74 40.43
C GLY A 670 9.43 -26.35 39.43
N THR A 671 9.23 -25.04 39.21
CA THR A 671 8.29 -24.48 38.23
C THR A 671 8.92 -23.28 37.52
N VAL A 672 8.33 -22.83 36.42
CA VAL A 672 8.65 -21.54 35.81
C VAL A 672 7.62 -20.50 36.24
N GLN A 673 8.07 -19.41 36.84
CA GLN A 673 7.28 -18.24 37.18
C GLN A 673 7.34 -17.19 36.06
N LEU A 674 6.18 -16.70 35.66
CA LEU A 674 5.98 -15.66 34.65
C LEU A 674 5.42 -14.39 35.29
N ASN A 675 6.01 -13.24 34.96
CA ASN A 675 5.76 -11.97 35.66
C ASN A 675 4.54 -11.19 35.15
N GLY A 676 3.97 -11.56 33.99
CA GLY A 676 2.87 -10.82 33.35
C GLY A 676 3.28 -9.51 32.66
N THR A 677 4.57 -9.27 32.43
CA THR A 677 5.07 -8.04 31.76
C THR A 677 5.82 -8.37 30.49
N ASP A 678 6.83 -9.23 30.57
CA ASP A 678 7.72 -9.60 29.45
C ASP A 678 8.28 -11.03 29.58
N GLY A 679 7.92 -11.76 30.65
CA GLY A 679 8.38 -13.10 30.93
C GLY A 679 7.61 -14.17 30.17
N TYR A 680 8.32 -15.00 29.41
CA TYR A 680 7.75 -16.14 28.69
C TYR A 680 8.79 -17.25 28.44
N VAL A 681 8.35 -18.42 28.01
CA VAL A 681 9.22 -19.52 27.58
C VAL A 681 9.13 -19.71 26.06
N GLN A 682 10.27 -19.75 25.38
CA GLN A 682 10.41 -19.99 23.95
C GLN A 682 10.80 -21.44 23.69
N LEU A 683 9.95 -22.19 22.98
CA LEU A 683 10.30 -23.50 22.46
C LEU A 683 11.05 -23.38 21.12
N PRO A 684 11.89 -24.36 20.73
CA PRO A 684 12.55 -24.35 19.43
C PRO A 684 11.58 -24.32 18.25
N ALA A 685 12.10 -23.92 17.08
CA ALA A 685 11.37 -24.05 15.83
C ALA A 685 11.05 -25.53 15.50
N GLY A 686 9.92 -25.73 14.84
CA GLY A 686 9.51 -27.01 14.28
C GLY A 686 9.02 -28.07 15.26
N VAL A 687 8.73 -27.71 16.52
CA VAL A 687 8.20 -28.65 17.53
C VAL A 687 6.82 -29.22 17.17
N ILE A 688 6.06 -28.54 16.30
CA ILE A 688 4.71 -28.94 15.87
C ILE A 688 4.57 -29.05 14.34
N ASN A 689 5.69 -28.96 13.59
CA ASN A 689 5.67 -29.00 12.13
C ASN A 689 5.02 -30.30 11.62
N GLY A 690 4.18 -30.18 10.60
CA GLY A 690 3.59 -31.35 9.93
C GLY A 690 2.57 -32.12 10.78
N ALA A 691 2.21 -31.63 11.97
CA ALA A 691 1.25 -32.32 12.83
C ALA A 691 -0.16 -32.32 12.20
N THR A 692 -0.73 -33.52 12.11
CA THR A 692 -2.14 -33.77 11.75
C THR A 692 -2.96 -34.32 12.93
N ALA A 693 -2.27 -34.61 14.03
CA ALA A 693 -2.80 -34.95 15.35
C ALA A 693 -1.81 -34.45 16.40
N TYR A 694 -2.29 -34.02 17.55
CA TYR A 694 -1.43 -33.54 18.64
C TYR A 694 -2.14 -33.58 19.99
N SER A 695 -1.35 -33.51 21.05
CA SER A 695 -1.84 -33.17 22.39
C SER A 695 -0.87 -32.25 23.09
N VAL A 696 -1.40 -31.21 23.75
CA VAL A 696 -0.64 -30.27 24.59
C VAL A 696 -1.19 -30.38 26.01
N ALA A 697 -0.32 -30.59 26.99
CA ALA A 697 -0.72 -30.68 28.39
C ALA A 697 0.27 -29.93 29.29
N THR A 698 -0.21 -29.26 30.33
CA THR A 698 0.65 -28.60 31.32
C THR A 698 -0.13 -28.35 32.62
N ARG A 699 0.59 -28.19 33.72
CA ARG A 699 0.04 -27.64 34.96
C ARG A 699 0.25 -26.13 34.96
N VAL A 700 -0.80 -25.38 35.28
CA VAL A 700 -0.77 -23.92 35.35
C VAL A 700 -1.38 -23.42 36.65
N ARG A 701 -0.76 -22.42 37.26
CA ARG A 701 -1.35 -21.61 38.34
C ARG A 701 -1.42 -20.17 37.86
N LEU A 702 -2.62 -19.60 37.82
CA LEU A 702 -2.82 -18.19 37.49
C LEU A 702 -2.65 -17.35 38.74
N ASP A 703 -1.82 -16.31 38.68
CA ASP A 703 -1.72 -15.31 39.75
C ASP A 703 -2.58 -14.07 39.41
N ALA A 704 -2.91 -13.87 38.13
CA ALA A 704 -3.93 -12.95 37.64
C ALA A 704 -4.60 -13.52 36.37
N ALA A 705 -5.82 -13.07 36.05
CA ALA A 705 -6.61 -13.54 34.91
C ALA A 705 -6.82 -12.44 33.85
N GLU A 706 -5.72 -11.86 33.36
CA GLU A 706 -5.75 -10.87 32.28
C GLU A 706 -6.37 -11.48 31.01
N SER A 707 -7.36 -10.79 30.43
CA SER A 707 -8.01 -11.23 29.21
C SER A 707 -6.98 -11.39 28.08
N TRP A 708 -7.09 -12.49 27.34
CA TRP A 708 -6.22 -12.85 26.21
C TRP A 708 -4.76 -13.16 26.55
N SER A 709 -4.37 -13.21 27.82
CA SER A 709 -3.10 -13.85 28.19
C SER A 709 -3.06 -15.31 27.71
N ARG A 710 -1.89 -15.85 27.38
CA ARG A 710 -1.77 -17.19 26.78
C ARG A 710 -1.06 -18.16 27.70
N ILE A 711 -1.62 -19.35 27.89
CA ILE A 711 -0.89 -20.48 28.50
C ILE A 711 0.17 -20.96 27.50
N PHE A 712 -0.25 -21.24 26.27
CA PHE A 712 0.63 -21.45 25.12
C PHE A 712 0.07 -20.75 23.89
N ASP A 713 0.95 -20.41 22.96
CA ASP A 713 0.61 -19.87 21.65
C ASP A 713 1.70 -20.26 20.63
N PHE A 714 1.34 -21.12 19.66
CA PHE A 714 2.24 -21.69 18.65
C PHE A 714 1.79 -21.28 17.25
N GLY A 715 2.67 -20.67 16.46
CA GLY A 715 2.34 -20.24 15.12
C GLY A 715 3.51 -19.68 14.31
N THR A 716 3.14 -18.97 13.25
CA THR A 716 4.05 -18.20 12.38
C THR A 716 3.76 -16.70 12.42
N GLY A 717 2.71 -16.28 13.12
CA GLY A 717 2.26 -14.90 13.25
C GLY A 717 0.78 -14.83 13.58
N THR A 718 0.15 -13.69 13.30
CA THR A 718 -1.29 -13.45 13.55
C THR A 718 -2.20 -14.02 12.46
N THR A 719 -1.63 -14.68 11.44
CA THR A 719 -2.37 -15.28 10.31
C THR A 719 -2.51 -16.80 10.46
N ALA A 720 -1.56 -17.47 11.12
CA ALA A 720 -1.62 -18.90 11.41
C ALA A 720 -1.05 -19.21 12.80
N TYR A 721 -1.91 -19.70 13.69
CA TYR A 721 -1.57 -19.98 15.09
C TYR A 721 -2.56 -20.95 15.75
N MET A 722 -2.15 -21.50 16.89
CA MET A 722 -3.00 -22.15 17.87
C MET A 722 -2.65 -21.70 19.28
N PHE A 723 -3.65 -21.45 20.12
CA PHE A 723 -3.42 -21.01 21.50
C PHE A 723 -4.38 -21.66 22.49
N LEU A 724 -4.01 -21.60 23.76
CA LEU A 724 -4.94 -21.74 24.90
C LEU A 724 -4.87 -20.49 25.77
N THR A 725 -5.97 -19.76 25.91
CA THR A 725 -6.09 -18.60 26.82
C THR A 725 -6.92 -19.00 28.04
N PRO A 726 -6.47 -18.70 29.28
CA PRO A 726 -7.21 -19.05 30.48
C PRO A 726 -8.49 -18.22 30.64
N ASN A 727 -8.54 -17.04 30.01
CA ASN A 727 -9.64 -16.08 30.10
C ASN A 727 -9.76 -15.25 28.80
N SER A 728 -10.79 -15.51 28.00
CA SER A 728 -11.13 -14.70 26.82
C SER A 728 -11.92 -13.45 27.20
N SER A 729 -12.19 -12.55 26.24
CA SER A 729 -13.09 -11.40 26.44
C SER A 729 -14.53 -11.80 26.79
N ALA A 730 -14.92 -13.05 26.54
CA ALA A 730 -16.21 -13.62 26.91
C ALA A 730 -16.20 -14.33 28.28
N ASN A 731 -15.14 -14.17 29.07
CA ASN A 731 -14.92 -14.87 30.34
C ASN A 731 -14.90 -16.40 30.20
N THR A 732 -14.25 -16.91 29.15
CA THR A 732 -14.12 -18.35 28.89
C THR A 732 -12.66 -18.79 28.81
N LEU A 733 -12.37 -20.02 29.27
CA LEU A 733 -11.18 -20.75 28.84
C LEU A 733 -11.38 -21.09 27.37
N ARG A 734 -10.44 -20.70 26.50
CA ARG A 734 -10.57 -20.92 25.05
C ARG A 734 -9.32 -21.52 24.45
N TYR A 735 -9.51 -22.66 23.79
CA TYR A 735 -8.61 -23.13 22.76
C TYR A 735 -9.08 -22.61 21.40
N ALA A 736 -8.16 -22.13 20.57
CA ALA A 736 -8.46 -21.80 19.18
C ALA A 736 -7.28 -22.17 18.27
N ILE A 737 -7.60 -22.45 17.00
CA ILE A 737 -6.63 -22.69 15.93
C ILE A 737 -7.13 -22.05 14.62
N THR A 738 -6.22 -21.47 13.86
CA THR A 738 -6.50 -20.85 12.55
C THR A 738 -5.29 -20.92 11.63
N ALA A 739 -5.55 -20.92 10.32
CA ALA A 739 -4.56 -20.70 9.26
C ALA A 739 -5.00 -19.57 8.31
N GLY A 740 -5.90 -18.70 8.78
CA GLY A 740 -6.45 -17.56 8.03
C GLY A 740 -6.80 -16.36 8.92
N GLY A 741 -6.15 -16.22 10.08
CA GLY A 741 -6.37 -15.14 11.05
C GLY A 741 -7.59 -15.34 11.97
N ALA A 742 -7.86 -14.33 12.82
CA ALA A 742 -8.84 -14.39 13.91
C ALA A 742 -10.26 -14.76 13.44
N ASP A 743 -10.72 -14.23 12.31
CA ASP A 743 -12.07 -14.49 11.78
C ASP A 743 -12.28 -15.95 11.33
N GLY A 744 -11.18 -16.71 11.17
CA GLY A 744 -11.19 -18.13 10.79
C GLY A 744 -10.97 -19.09 11.96
N GLU A 745 -10.96 -18.61 13.21
CA GLU A 745 -10.68 -19.45 14.38
C GLU A 745 -11.70 -20.57 14.58
N GLN A 746 -11.19 -21.80 14.72
CA GLN A 746 -11.95 -22.95 15.16
C GLN A 746 -11.76 -23.12 16.67
N GLN A 747 -12.84 -22.94 17.42
CA GLN A 747 -12.76 -22.74 18.87
C GLN A 747 -13.31 -23.92 19.67
N ILE A 748 -12.76 -24.09 20.88
CA ILE A 748 -13.32 -24.88 21.97
C ILE A 748 -13.38 -23.96 23.19
N ASN A 749 -14.57 -23.78 23.76
CA ASN A 749 -14.79 -22.92 24.91
C ASN A 749 -15.23 -23.73 26.13
N ALA A 750 -14.78 -23.31 27.31
CA ALA A 750 -15.20 -23.82 28.60
C ALA A 750 -15.24 -22.69 29.65
N SER A 751 -15.62 -23.00 30.88
CA SER A 751 -15.56 -22.03 31.98
C SER A 751 -14.12 -21.55 32.20
N ALA A 752 -13.93 -20.24 32.45
CA ALA A 752 -12.62 -19.67 32.72
C ALA A 752 -11.91 -20.34 33.91
N LEU A 753 -10.59 -20.39 33.86
CA LEU A 753 -9.78 -20.97 34.93
C LEU A 753 -9.71 -20.02 36.13
N PRO A 754 -9.87 -20.53 37.36
CA PRO A 754 -9.79 -19.68 38.55
C PRO A 754 -8.33 -19.30 38.88
N VAL A 755 -8.18 -18.16 39.55
CA VAL A 755 -6.89 -17.63 40.04
C VAL A 755 -6.55 -18.28 41.38
N GLY A 756 -5.26 -18.52 41.62
CA GLY A 756 -4.72 -18.92 42.92
C GLY A 756 -4.62 -20.43 43.16
N SER A 757 -5.10 -21.28 42.25
CA SER A 757 -5.00 -22.74 42.32
C SER A 757 -4.28 -23.34 41.12
N TRP A 758 -3.62 -24.48 41.35
CA TRP A 758 -3.02 -25.29 40.29
C TRP A 758 -4.09 -26.09 39.56
N HIS A 759 -4.08 -26.03 38.23
CA HIS A 759 -4.92 -26.85 37.36
C HIS A 759 -4.07 -27.56 36.33
N HIS A 760 -4.41 -28.80 36.02
CA HIS A 760 -3.90 -29.47 34.82
C HIS A 760 -4.81 -29.13 33.65
N VAL A 761 -4.25 -28.58 32.58
CA VAL A 761 -4.98 -28.32 31.33
C VAL A 761 -4.41 -29.20 30.23
N ALA A 762 -5.29 -29.72 29.37
CA ALA A 762 -4.87 -30.41 28.16
C ALA A 762 -5.80 -30.12 26.98
N VAL A 763 -5.21 -30.05 25.79
CA VAL A 763 -5.93 -30.03 24.52
C VAL A 763 -5.48 -31.24 23.72
N THR A 764 -6.42 -32.04 23.24
CA THR A 764 -6.14 -33.14 22.30
C THR A 764 -6.83 -32.86 20.98
N TYR A 765 -6.16 -33.21 19.88
CA TYR A 765 -6.71 -33.08 18.54
C TYR A 765 -6.33 -34.29 17.68
N GLY A 766 -7.29 -34.79 16.91
CA GLY A 766 -7.07 -35.77 15.84
C GLY A 766 -8.37 -36.15 15.16
N ASN A 767 -8.29 -36.58 13.89
CA ASN A 767 -9.45 -36.98 13.08
C ASN A 767 -10.57 -35.91 13.05
N GLY A 768 -10.18 -34.63 13.07
CA GLY A 768 -11.10 -33.50 13.04
C GLY A 768 -11.86 -33.20 14.34
N VAL A 769 -11.48 -33.86 15.44
CA VAL A 769 -12.06 -33.67 16.77
C VAL A 769 -11.03 -33.06 17.68
N GLY A 770 -11.34 -31.90 18.25
CA GLY A 770 -10.59 -31.27 19.32
C GLY A 770 -11.33 -31.38 20.66
N ILE A 771 -10.60 -31.67 21.73
CA ILE A 771 -11.16 -31.80 23.08
C ILE A 771 -10.29 -31.03 24.07
N LEU A 772 -10.94 -30.25 24.93
CA LEU A 772 -10.32 -29.48 25.99
C LEU A 772 -10.63 -30.13 27.34
N TYR A 773 -9.59 -30.31 28.16
CA TYR A 773 -9.64 -30.93 29.47
C TYR A 773 -9.14 -29.98 30.55
N VAL A 774 -9.77 -30.04 31.73
CA VAL A 774 -9.31 -29.42 32.97
C VAL A 774 -9.33 -30.49 34.05
N ASP A 775 -8.22 -30.65 34.77
CA ASP A 775 -8.02 -31.63 35.84
C ASP A 775 -8.40 -33.07 35.44
N GLY A 776 -8.12 -33.41 34.19
CA GLY A 776 -8.38 -34.75 33.63
C GLY A 776 -9.80 -34.97 33.12
N VAL A 777 -10.69 -33.98 33.27
CA VAL A 777 -12.10 -34.05 32.86
C VAL A 777 -12.31 -33.26 31.57
N GLU A 778 -13.06 -33.81 30.62
CA GLU A 778 -13.47 -33.10 29.40
C GLU A 778 -14.41 -31.94 29.77
N VAL A 779 -14.04 -30.72 29.39
CA VAL A 779 -14.81 -29.49 29.66
C VAL A 779 -15.32 -28.81 28.38
N GLY A 780 -14.84 -29.23 27.21
CA GLY A 780 -15.29 -28.70 25.93
C GLY A 780 -14.81 -29.56 24.76
N ARG A 781 -15.56 -29.51 23.65
CA ARG A 781 -15.29 -30.29 22.44
C ARG A 781 -15.72 -29.54 21.19
N ASN A 782 -14.97 -29.72 20.11
CA ASN A 782 -15.37 -29.34 18.76
C ASN A 782 -15.17 -30.54 17.82
N ASN A 783 -16.26 -30.99 17.18
CA ASN A 783 -16.27 -32.17 16.30
C ASN A 783 -16.10 -31.85 14.82
N ALA A 784 -15.85 -30.58 14.46
CA ALA A 784 -15.81 -30.10 13.09
C ALA A 784 -14.55 -29.27 12.83
N MET A 785 -13.43 -29.68 13.40
CA MET A 785 -12.17 -28.96 13.26
C MET A 785 -11.41 -29.45 12.02
N SER A 786 -11.13 -28.55 11.09
CA SER A 786 -10.43 -28.85 9.84
C SER A 786 -9.03 -28.23 9.74
N VAL A 787 -8.69 -27.25 10.58
CA VAL A 787 -7.34 -26.66 10.60
C VAL A 787 -6.41 -27.53 11.45
N GLN A 788 -5.18 -27.69 10.98
CA GLN A 788 -4.12 -28.47 11.61
C GLN A 788 -2.81 -27.67 11.56
N PRO A 789 -1.83 -27.92 12.45
CA PRO A 789 -0.52 -27.27 12.37
C PRO A 789 0.21 -27.47 11.04
N LEU A 790 -0.05 -28.57 10.32
CA LEU A 790 0.40 -28.77 8.93
C LEU A 790 0.01 -27.61 8.00
N SER A 791 -1.11 -26.92 8.28
CA SER A 791 -1.61 -25.78 7.52
C SER A 791 -0.92 -24.46 7.84
N PHE A 792 -0.09 -24.38 8.89
CA PHE A 792 0.61 -23.14 9.28
C PHE A 792 1.79 -22.83 8.36
N GLY A 793 2.31 -23.84 7.67
CA GLY A 793 3.47 -23.75 6.81
C GLY A 793 4.48 -24.87 7.06
N ASN A 794 5.67 -24.73 6.49
CA ASN A 794 6.73 -25.73 6.65
C ASN A 794 7.61 -25.47 7.88
N ASP A 795 7.56 -24.26 8.46
CA ASP A 795 8.45 -23.86 9.55
C ASP A 795 7.72 -23.02 10.62
N VAL A 796 7.17 -23.69 11.63
CA VAL A 796 6.52 -23.05 12.79
C VAL A 796 7.57 -22.65 13.81
N LYS A 797 7.87 -21.36 13.90
CA LYS A 797 9.00 -20.82 14.69
C LYS A 797 8.59 -20.10 15.98
N GLN A 798 7.38 -19.56 16.02
CA GLN A 798 6.91 -18.74 17.13
C GLN A 798 6.12 -19.62 18.10
N ASN A 799 6.86 -20.37 18.94
CA ASN A 799 6.30 -21.36 19.86
C ASN A 799 6.47 -20.89 21.32
N TYR A 800 5.47 -20.21 21.87
CA TYR A 800 5.56 -19.57 23.17
C TYR A 800 4.74 -20.27 24.26
N LEU A 801 5.22 -20.20 25.50
CA LEU A 801 4.42 -20.37 26.71
C LEU A 801 4.38 -19.02 27.44
N GLY A 802 3.20 -18.49 27.73
CA GLY A 802 3.05 -17.22 28.45
C GLY A 802 2.98 -15.94 27.60
N LYS A 803 3.11 -16.03 26.27
CA LYS A 803 3.12 -14.88 25.34
C LYS A 803 2.15 -15.12 24.18
N SER A 804 1.49 -14.06 23.71
CA SER A 804 0.60 -14.06 22.55
C SER A 804 1.32 -13.76 21.25
N GLN A 805 0.77 -14.27 20.14
CA GLN A 805 1.15 -13.85 18.80
C GLN A 805 0.72 -12.41 18.49
N TYR A 806 -0.32 -11.92 19.18
CA TYR A 806 -0.77 -10.54 19.15
C TYR A 806 -0.10 -9.72 20.27
N ALA A 807 -0.31 -8.40 20.25
CA ALA A 807 0.08 -7.51 21.34
C ALA A 807 -0.84 -7.62 22.57
N ASP A 808 -1.18 -8.84 22.99
CA ASP A 808 -1.98 -9.13 24.19
C ASP A 808 -1.10 -9.17 25.46
N PRO A 809 -1.69 -9.08 26.67
CA PRO A 809 -0.96 -9.22 27.93
C PRO A 809 -0.19 -10.55 28.06
N TYR A 810 0.98 -10.50 28.70
CA TYR A 810 1.73 -11.70 29.08
C TYR A 810 1.04 -12.44 30.23
N LEU A 811 1.23 -13.75 30.32
CA LEU A 811 0.69 -14.54 31.42
C LEU A 811 1.38 -14.19 32.74
N ARG A 812 0.58 -13.94 33.78
CA ARG A 812 1.05 -13.81 35.15
C ARG A 812 0.68 -15.05 35.96
N GLY A 813 1.66 -15.88 36.27
CA GLY A 813 1.42 -17.18 36.90
C GLY A 813 2.63 -18.09 36.88
N ALA A 814 2.42 -19.36 37.18
CA ALA A 814 3.44 -20.40 37.12
C ALA A 814 3.03 -21.55 36.20
N LEU A 815 4.02 -22.14 35.53
CA LEU A 815 3.89 -23.33 34.69
C LEU A 815 4.74 -24.47 35.24
N ASP A 816 4.21 -25.67 35.16
CA ASP A 816 4.88 -26.92 35.52
C ASP A 816 4.52 -28.02 34.51
N ASP A 817 5.41 -28.99 34.33
CA ASP A 817 5.18 -30.24 33.61
C ASP A 817 4.54 -30.08 32.22
N PHE A 818 5.14 -29.26 31.35
CA PHE A 818 4.65 -29.05 29.99
C PHE A 818 5.03 -30.23 29.09
N ARG A 819 4.04 -30.83 28.43
CA ARG A 819 4.21 -31.95 27.50
C ARG A 819 3.55 -31.67 26.14
N LEU A 820 4.25 -32.06 25.08
CA LEU A 820 3.78 -32.03 23.71
C LEU A 820 3.85 -33.43 23.08
N TYR A 821 2.76 -33.83 22.43
CA TYR A 821 2.64 -35.13 21.75
C TYR A 821 2.27 -34.92 20.28
N GLY A 822 2.92 -35.64 19.36
CA GLY A 822 2.54 -35.71 17.95
C GLY A 822 1.40 -36.68 17.65
N ARG A 823 0.57 -36.96 18.65
CA ARG A 823 -0.60 -37.84 18.57
C ARG A 823 -1.72 -37.36 19.49
N THR A 824 -2.92 -37.84 19.24
CA THR A 824 -4.06 -37.65 20.15
C THR A 824 -3.93 -38.56 21.36
N LEU A 825 -3.93 -38.00 22.57
CA LEU A 825 -4.07 -38.77 23.81
C LEU A 825 -5.52 -39.18 24.03
N SER A 826 -5.71 -40.38 24.57
CA SER A 826 -7.02 -40.85 25.04
C SER A 826 -7.43 -40.16 26.34
N PRO A 827 -8.73 -40.12 26.67
CA PRO A 827 -9.20 -39.56 27.95
C PRO A 827 -8.52 -40.19 29.18
N SER A 828 -8.20 -41.48 29.12
CA SER A 828 -7.54 -42.18 30.24
C SER A 828 -6.07 -41.81 30.40
N GLU A 829 -5.35 -41.54 29.31
CA GLU A 829 -3.99 -40.98 29.36
C GLU A 829 -4.03 -39.56 29.94
N VAL A 830 -4.94 -38.71 29.48
CA VAL A 830 -5.09 -37.33 30.03
C VAL A 830 -5.42 -37.35 31.52
N ALA A 831 -6.28 -38.26 31.98
CA ALA A 831 -6.59 -38.41 33.41
C ALA A 831 -5.36 -38.84 34.24
N LYS A 832 -4.49 -39.71 33.70
CA LYS A 832 -3.25 -40.12 34.38
C LYS A 832 -2.25 -38.97 34.49
N LEU A 833 -2.13 -38.15 33.45
CA LEU A 833 -1.31 -36.93 33.46
C LEU A 833 -1.80 -35.96 34.54
N ALA A 834 -3.12 -35.71 34.60
CA ALA A 834 -3.70 -34.83 35.62
C ALA A 834 -3.44 -35.32 37.05
N ALA A 835 -3.50 -36.64 37.27
CA ALA A 835 -3.22 -37.28 38.56
C ALA A 835 -1.72 -37.36 38.92
N GLY A 836 -0.81 -37.04 37.98
CA GLY A 836 0.65 -37.15 38.20
C GLY A 836 1.16 -38.59 38.32
N THR A 837 0.50 -39.55 37.65
CA THR A 837 0.77 -41.00 37.80
C THR A 837 1.52 -41.63 36.62
N GLU A 838 1.88 -40.84 35.60
CA GLU A 838 2.78 -41.28 34.52
C GLU A 838 4.24 -40.90 34.87
N GLY A 839 5.06 -41.92 35.16
CA GLY A 839 6.52 -41.76 35.20
C GLY A 839 7.11 -41.79 33.79
N ALA A 840 8.31 -41.23 33.62
CA ALA A 840 9.07 -41.23 32.37
C ALA A 840 9.08 -42.64 31.74
N VAL A 841 8.57 -42.76 30.50
CA VAL A 841 8.73 -43.95 29.66
C VAL A 841 10.02 -43.81 28.88
#